data_AF-A0AAD4Y7D6-F1
#
_entry.id   AF-A0AAD4Y7D6-F1
#
_cell.length_a   1.000
_cell.length_b   1.000
_cell.length_c   1.000
_cell.angle_alpha   90.00
_cell.angle_beta   90.00
_cell.angle_gamma   90.00
#
_symmetry.space_group_name_H-M   'P 1'
#
loop_
_entity.id
_entity.type
_entity.pdbx_description
1 polymer ?
#
loop_
_entity_poly.entity_id
_entity_poly.type
_entity_poly.pdbx_seq_one_letter_code
_entity_poly.pdbx_strand_id
1 'polypeptide(L)'
;MSTTGIWQEILSAGQPIKRESHANQGSKGSPGDGKKPRRHQTEDATHNGKECTGAQEKGSSVLAEGPSYFLGIGPLISHCRFLWMGIGSACNYYNKMYGEFMRVWVCGEETLIISKSSSMFHVMKHSHYISRFGSKLGLQFIGMHEKGIIFNNNPALWKAVRPFFTKALSGPGLVRMVTICADSITKHLDRLEEVCNDLGYVDVLTLMRRIMLDTSNILFLGIPLDESAIVVKIQGYFDAWQALLLKPDIFFKISWLCRKYEKSVKDLKDAMEILIEEKRHRISTAEKLEDCIDFATELIFAEKRGELTKENVNQCILEMLIAAPDTMSVSVFFMLFLIAKHPQVEEAMMREIQTVVGERDIRIDDMQKLKVVENFINESMRYQPVVDLVMRKALEDDVIDGYPVKKGTNIILNLGRMHRLEFFPKPNEFTLENFAKNVPYRYFQPFGFGPRACAGKYIAMVMMKVILVTLLRRFHVQTLQESDTTEATQQQQQQQQQQQQQQQQQQQQQALIMDIPIRVPKEDGGTLETMHTGMSTGFWNADTSADRREALSGPGLVRMVTTCADSITKHLDRLEEVRNDLGYVDVLTLMWHNMLNTSNTLFLGIPLDESTLMVKIQGYFDAWQALLLKPDIFKLSRLCRKHEKSVYFQPFGFGPRACAGKYIAMVMMKVILVTLLRRFHVQTLQGRCVEKMQKKNDLSLHPDETSDRLEMIFIPRNSDKCLEC
;
A
#
# COMPACT_ATOMS: atom_id res chain seq x y z
N MET A 1 15.93 -10.73 36.46
CA MET A 1 15.01 -11.05 37.57
C MET A 1 13.59 -11.00 37.04
N SER A 2 12.94 -12.16 37.10
CA SER A 2 11.58 -12.43 36.61
C SER A 2 10.51 -11.88 37.54
N THR A 3 9.45 -11.32 36.97
CA THR A 3 8.09 -11.31 37.56
C THR A 3 7.04 -11.35 36.46
N THR A 4 6.93 -12.51 35.81
CA THR A 4 5.70 -12.99 35.18
C THR A 4 4.97 -13.87 36.20
N GLY A 5 3.85 -13.38 36.71
CA GLY A 5 2.94 -14.10 37.60
C GLY A 5 1.91 -13.12 38.14
N ILE A 6 0.63 -13.50 38.11
CA ILE A 6 -0.56 -12.75 38.59
C ILE A 6 -1.45 -12.09 37.50
N TRP A 7 -1.56 -12.63 36.28
CA TRP A 7 -2.72 -12.28 35.40
C TRP A 7 -3.32 -13.46 34.62
N GLN A 8 -3.26 -14.67 35.18
CA GLN A 8 -3.81 -15.88 34.56
C GLN A 8 -5.12 -16.40 35.19
N GLU A 9 -5.74 -15.66 36.12
CA GLU A 9 -6.96 -16.10 36.84
C GLU A 9 -8.22 -15.24 36.63
N ILE A 10 -8.29 -14.37 35.60
CA ILE A 10 -9.51 -13.59 35.29
C ILE A 10 -10.06 -13.88 33.86
N LEU A 11 -9.61 -14.95 33.21
CA LEU A 11 -10.09 -15.34 31.86
C LEU A 11 -10.92 -16.64 31.84
N SER A 12 -11.39 -17.12 32.99
CA SER A 12 -12.20 -18.34 33.12
C SER A 12 -13.55 -18.10 33.81
N ALA A 13 -14.32 -17.11 33.36
CA ALA A 13 -15.77 -17.06 33.65
C ALA A 13 -16.50 -16.20 32.61
N GLY A 14 -17.22 -16.83 31.68
CA GLY A 14 -18.06 -16.11 30.73
C GLY A 14 -18.52 -16.94 29.54
N GLN A 15 -19.18 -18.07 29.78
CA GLN A 15 -20.01 -18.69 28.74
C GLN A 15 -21.38 -18.00 28.64
N PRO A 16 -21.99 -17.94 27.45
CA PRO A 16 -23.20 -17.16 27.18
C PRO A 16 -24.46 -17.86 27.72
N ILE A 17 -25.20 -17.16 28.59
CA ILE A 17 -26.53 -17.60 29.02
C ILE A 17 -27.54 -17.25 27.93
N LYS A 18 -28.08 -18.29 27.27
CA LYS A 18 -29.35 -18.22 26.53
C LYS A 18 -30.46 -17.81 27.50
N ARG A 19 -31.20 -16.73 27.21
CA ARG A 19 -32.48 -16.46 27.87
C ARG A 19 -33.61 -16.76 26.90
N GLU A 20 -34.26 -17.89 27.17
CA GLU A 20 -35.58 -18.25 26.66
C GLU A 20 -36.65 -17.33 27.26
N SER A 21 -37.62 -17.02 26.41
CA SER A 21 -38.86 -16.31 26.71
C SER A 21 -39.74 -17.12 27.66
N HIS A 22 -40.12 -16.53 28.80
CA HIS A 22 -41.24 -17.04 29.60
C HIS A 22 -42.35 -16.00 29.73
N ALA A 23 -43.55 -16.51 29.42
CA ALA A 23 -44.81 -15.82 29.29
C ALA A 23 -45.41 -15.40 30.63
N ASN A 24 -46.24 -14.36 30.52
CA ASN A 24 -47.23 -13.90 31.47
C ASN A 24 -47.99 -15.01 32.20
N GLN A 25 -48.11 -14.89 33.52
CA GLN A 25 -49.30 -15.31 34.25
C GLN A 25 -49.79 -14.14 35.11
N GLY A 26 -51.05 -13.77 34.87
CA GLY A 26 -51.73 -12.67 35.53
C GLY A 26 -52.25 -13.05 36.91
N SER A 27 -52.50 -12.02 37.72
CA SER A 27 -53.36 -12.10 38.89
C SER A 27 -54.46 -11.03 38.79
N LYS A 28 -55.66 -11.48 39.14
CA LYS A 28 -56.96 -10.81 39.01
C LYS A 28 -57.14 -9.70 40.06
N GLY A 29 -57.88 -8.67 39.68
CA GLY A 29 -58.53 -7.71 40.58
C GLY A 29 -59.50 -6.82 39.79
N SER A 30 -60.80 -7.13 39.85
CA SER A 30 -61.92 -6.40 39.23
C SER A 30 -62.52 -5.34 40.21
N PRO A 31 -63.65 -4.67 39.90
CA PRO A 31 -63.81 -3.59 38.91
C PRO A 31 -64.49 -2.34 39.53
N GLY A 32 -64.54 -1.22 38.81
CA GLY A 32 -65.29 -0.02 39.24
C GLY A 32 -65.76 0.80 38.05
N ASP A 33 -67.07 0.96 37.96
CA ASP A 33 -67.89 1.51 36.88
C ASP A 33 -67.58 2.93 36.41
N GLY A 34 -68.03 3.24 35.18
CA GLY A 34 -68.77 4.50 34.98
C GLY A 34 -68.50 5.32 33.72
N LYS A 35 -69.36 5.09 32.71
CA LYS A 35 -70.00 6.11 31.84
C LYS A 35 -69.16 6.86 30.78
N LYS A 36 -69.44 6.50 29.51
CA LYS A 36 -69.52 7.41 28.34
C LYS A 36 -70.81 8.27 28.41
N PRO A 37 -70.89 9.40 27.67
CA PRO A 37 -71.55 9.42 26.34
C PRO A 37 -70.72 10.21 25.28
N ARG A 38 -70.62 9.82 23.99
CA ARG A 38 -71.53 10.12 22.82
C ARG A 38 -71.90 11.61 22.70
N ARG A 39 -71.95 12.33 21.58
CA ARG A 39 -71.93 12.20 20.08
C ARG A 39 -71.99 13.69 19.61
N HIS A 40 -71.42 14.20 18.51
CA HIS A 40 -71.83 14.21 17.09
C HIS A 40 -70.95 15.31 16.42
N GLN A 41 -70.22 15.04 15.33
CA GLN A 41 -70.53 15.42 13.94
C GLN A 41 -71.18 16.80 13.74
N THR A 42 -70.45 17.75 13.12
CA THR A 42 -70.79 18.39 11.83
C THR A 42 -69.61 19.21 11.30
N GLU A 43 -69.54 19.30 9.97
CA GLU A 43 -68.56 19.94 9.10
C GLU A 43 -68.49 21.46 9.30
N ASP A 44 -67.32 22.07 9.06
CA ASP A 44 -67.20 23.16 8.09
C ASP A 44 -65.75 23.65 7.93
N ALA A 45 -65.41 23.95 6.67
CA ALA A 45 -64.14 24.47 6.23
C ALA A 45 -63.96 25.95 6.61
N THR A 46 -62.74 26.35 7.00
CA THR A 46 -61.98 27.48 6.40
C THR A 46 -60.74 27.84 7.23
N HIS A 47 -59.67 28.16 6.51
CA HIS A 47 -58.50 28.97 6.86
C HIS A 47 -58.38 29.50 8.31
N ASN A 48 -57.32 29.08 9.01
CA ASN A 48 -56.26 30.01 9.45
C ASN A 48 -55.12 29.27 10.15
N GLY A 49 -53.90 29.76 9.92
CA GLY A 49 -52.66 29.18 10.42
C GLY A 49 -52.61 29.07 11.94
N LYS A 50 -51.99 28.00 12.41
CA LYS A 50 -51.41 27.87 13.74
C LYS A 50 -50.31 26.81 13.71
N GLU A 51 -49.23 27.15 14.39
CA GLU A 51 -48.04 26.36 14.62
C GLU A 51 -48.37 24.91 14.98
N CYS A 52 -47.88 23.97 14.19
CA CYS A 52 -47.76 22.59 14.62
C CYS A 52 -46.38 22.43 15.27
N THR A 53 -46.36 22.57 16.59
CA THR A 53 -45.40 21.93 17.48
C THR A 53 -45.48 20.41 17.29
N GLY A 54 -44.77 19.93 16.26
CA GLY A 54 -44.52 18.52 16.06
C GLY A 54 -43.56 18.04 17.13
N ALA A 55 -44.07 17.24 18.06
CA ALA A 55 -43.31 16.56 19.09
C ALA A 55 -42.07 15.90 18.47
N GLN A 56 -40.89 16.31 18.94
CA GLN A 56 -39.67 15.54 18.80
C GLN A 56 -39.90 14.18 19.44
N GLU A 57 -40.16 13.17 18.61
CA GLU A 57 -39.79 11.81 18.98
C GLU A 57 -38.30 11.86 19.32
N LYS A 58 -37.98 11.65 20.60
CA LYS A 58 -36.62 11.47 21.08
C LYS A 58 -36.05 10.23 20.39
N GLY A 59 -35.49 10.42 19.20
CA GLY A 59 -34.65 9.43 18.55
C GLY A 59 -33.53 9.08 19.52
N SER A 60 -33.46 7.81 19.93
CA SER A 60 -32.30 7.29 20.64
C SER A 60 -31.07 7.62 19.80
N SER A 61 -30.20 8.50 20.29
CA SER A 61 -28.99 8.90 19.58
C SER A 61 -28.14 7.66 19.31
N VAL A 62 -28.08 7.22 18.05
CA VAL A 62 -27.23 6.10 17.65
C VAL A 62 -25.79 6.59 17.75
N LEU A 63 -25.03 6.06 18.70
CA LEU A 63 -23.59 6.32 18.78
C LEU A 63 -22.88 5.59 17.64
N ALA A 64 -21.89 6.26 17.05
CA ALA A 64 -21.04 5.63 16.04
C ALA A 64 -20.31 4.43 16.65
N GLU A 65 -20.37 3.28 15.98
CA GLU A 65 -19.66 2.07 16.39
C GLU A 65 -18.14 2.28 16.31
N GLY A 66 -17.36 1.51 17.07
CA GLY A 66 -15.91 1.59 17.03
C GLY A 66 -15.23 0.94 18.23
N PRO A 67 -13.88 0.88 18.24
CA PRO A 67 -13.14 0.42 19.42
C PRO A 67 -13.55 1.19 20.67
N SER A 68 -13.61 0.48 21.81
CA SER A 68 -13.89 1.05 23.12
C SER A 68 -12.80 2.01 23.56
N TYR A 69 -13.19 3.06 24.28
CA TYR A 69 -12.25 4.06 24.81
C TYR A 69 -11.28 3.48 25.85
N PHE A 70 -11.77 2.58 26.70
CA PHE A 70 -11.04 1.86 27.76
C PHE A 70 -9.95 2.71 28.45
N LEU A 71 -10.38 3.75 29.19
CA LEU A 71 -9.52 4.64 29.98
C LEU A 71 -8.29 5.21 29.22
N GLY A 72 -8.44 5.49 27.93
CA GLY A 72 -7.37 6.09 27.09
C GLY A 72 -6.51 5.07 26.34
N ILE A 73 -6.64 3.77 26.61
CA ILE A 73 -5.95 2.71 25.87
C ILE A 73 -6.52 2.57 24.46
N GLY A 74 -7.84 2.72 24.29
CA GLY A 74 -8.50 2.71 22.98
C GLY A 74 -7.87 3.71 22.00
N PRO A 75 -7.77 5.01 22.37
CA PRO A 75 -7.10 6.01 21.56
C PRO A 75 -5.65 5.71 21.20
N LEU A 76 -4.88 5.15 22.15
CA LEU A 76 -3.49 4.78 21.91
C LEU A 76 -3.38 3.67 20.87
N ILE A 77 -4.14 2.58 21.05
CA ILE A 77 -4.15 1.44 20.12
C ILE A 77 -4.64 1.89 18.74
N SER A 78 -5.68 2.73 18.69
CA SER A 78 -6.20 3.19 17.40
C SER A 78 -5.16 4.01 16.65
N HIS A 79 -4.55 4.99 17.32
CA HIS A 79 -3.54 5.83 16.70
C HIS A 79 -2.27 5.04 16.30
N CYS A 80 -1.78 4.14 17.16
CA CYS A 80 -0.67 3.25 16.84
C CYS A 80 -0.97 2.38 15.61
N ARG A 81 -2.22 1.93 15.44
CA ARG A 81 -2.62 1.16 14.25
C ARG A 81 -2.53 1.98 12.96
N PHE A 82 -2.89 3.27 13.00
CA PHE A 82 -2.69 4.18 11.85
C PHE A 82 -1.21 4.35 11.51
N LEU A 83 -0.36 4.52 12.53
CA LEU A 83 1.09 4.65 12.33
C LEU A 83 1.75 3.38 11.80
N TRP A 84 1.24 2.20 12.20
CA TRP A 84 1.78 0.90 11.80
C TRP A 84 1.31 0.46 10.41
N MET A 85 0.01 0.57 10.12
CA MET A 85 -0.59 0.06 8.88
C MET A 85 -0.56 1.08 7.73
N GLY A 86 -0.40 2.36 8.04
CA GLY A 86 -0.71 3.46 7.12
C GLY A 86 -2.21 3.81 7.11
N ILE A 87 -2.52 5.04 6.69
CA ILE A 87 -3.86 5.63 6.82
C ILE A 87 -4.91 4.82 6.05
N GLY A 88 -4.69 4.54 4.76
CA GLY A 88 -5.65 3.82 3.92
C GLY A 88 -5.94 2.40 4.41
N SER A 89 -4.90 1.63 4.73
CA SER A 89 -5.05 0.26 5.27
C SER A 89 -5.75 0.23 6.62
N ALA A 90 -5.45 1.18 7.52
CA ALA A 90 -6.13 1.31 8.80
C ALA A 90 -7.62 1.66 8.63
N CYS A 91 -7.95 2.59 7.72
CA CYS A 91 -9.34 2.93 7.43
C CYS A 91 -10.13 1.71 6.91
N ASN A 92 -9.56 0.98 5.95
CA ASN A 92 -10.18 -0.24 5.44
C ASN A 92 -10.33 -1.33 6.50
N TYR A 93 -9.36 -1.48 7.41
CA TYR A 93 -9.47 -2.39 8.55
C TYR A 93 -10.64 -2.02 9.45
N TYR A 94 -10.74 -0.76 9.86
CA TYR A 94 -11.79 -0.31 10.76
C TYR A 94 -13.18 -0.36 10.12
N ASN A 95 -13.34 0.03 8.86
CA ASN A 95 -14.62 -0.09 8.18
C ASN A 95 -15.07 -1.55 8.02
N LYS A 96 -14.13 -2.48 7.76
CA LYS A 96 -14.45 -3.92 7.70
C LYS A 96 -14.85 -4.50 9.06
N MET A 97 -14.32 -3.96 10.15
CA MET A 97 -14.56 -4.48 11.51
C MET A 97 -15.80 -3.90 12.18
N TYR A 98 -16.10 -2.61 11.98
CA TYR A 98 -17.13 -1.87 12.72
C TYR A 98 -18.20 -1.22 11.82
N GLY A 99 -18.15 -1.47 10.51
CA GLY A 99 -19.10 -0.91 9.55
C GLY A 99 -18.66 0.39 8.87
N GLU A 100 -19.51 0.85 7.95
CA GLU A 100 -19.20 1.92 6.99
C GLU A 100 -19.32 3.35 7.56
N PHE A 101 -19.75 3.48 8.82
CA PHE A 101 -19.72 4.71 9.59
C PHE A 101 -19.27 4.34 10.99
N MET A 102 -18.04 4.69 11.35
CA MET A 102 -17.44 4.26 12.62
C MET A 102 -16.49 5.31 13.18
N ARG A 103 -16.12 5.14 14.45
CA ARG A 103 -15.31 6.07 15.23
C ARG A 103 -13.98 5.47 15.66
N VAL A 104 -12.89 6.23 15.51
CA VAL A 104 -11.57 5.98 16.09
C VAL A 104 -11.03 7.24 16.77
N TRP A 105 -9.80 7.18 17.29
CA TRP A 105 -9.04 8.37 17.68
C TRP A 105 -7.73 8.46 16.93
N VAL A 106 -7.41 9.67 16.49
CA VAL A 106 -6.14 10.03 15.84
C VAL A 106 -5.61 11.28 16.52
N CYS A 107 -4.35 11.25 16.98
CA CYS A 107 -3.74 12.35 17.73
C CYS A 107 -4.55 12.78 18.98
N GLY A 108 -5.24 11.84 19.62
CA GLY A 108 -6.12 12.11 20.77
C GLY A 108 -7.49 12.70 20.42
N GLU A 109 -7.71 13.12 19.17
CA GLU A 109 -8.99 13.65 18.72
C GLU A 109 -9.89 12.52 18.18
N GLU A 110 -11.18 12.63 18.47
CA GLU A 110 -12.20 11.77 17.88
C GLU A 110 -12.23 11.95 16.36
N THR A 111 -12.21 10.83 15.63
CA THR A 111 -12.14 10.80 14.17
C THR A 111 -13.12 9.77 13.63
N LEU A 112 -14.02 10.20 12.75
CA LEU A 112 -14.98 9.33 12.05
C LEU A 112 -14.34 8.79 10.77
N ILE A 113 -14.50 7.50 10.50
CA ILE A 113 -14.12 6.87 9.23
C ILE A 113 -15.41 6.46 8.53
N ILE A 114 -15.65 7.03 7.35
CA ILE A 114 -16.95 6.98 6.68
C ILE A 114 -16.76 6.53 5.22
N SER A 115 -17.46 5.48 4.82
CA SER A 115 -17.53 4.97 3.44
C SER A 115 -18.95 4.94 2.88
N LYS A 116 -19.98 5.33 3.65
CA LYS A 116 -21.35 5.54 3.16
C LYS A 116 -21.43 6.72 2.19
N SER A 117 -22.02 6.53 1.01
CA SER A 117 -22.14 7.60 0.00
C SER A 117 -23.03 8.76 0.44
N SER A 118 -24.09 8.49 1.21
CA SER A 118 -24.98 9.51 1.78
C SER A 118 -24.22 10.47 2.69
N SER A 119 -23.50 9.93 3.67
CA SER A 119 -22.65 10.68 4.58
C SER A 119 -21.53 11.41 3.85
N MET A 120 -20.86 10.75 2.90
CA MET A 120 -19.81 11.37 2.06
C MET A 120 -20.37 12.59 1.31
N PHE A 121 -21.53 12.43 0.69
CA PHE A 121 -22.20 13.50 -0.05
C PHE A 121 -22.55 14.68 0.87
N HIS A 122 -23.08 14.42 2.07
CA HIS A 122 -23.36 15.44 3.08
C HIS A 122 -22.09 16.22 3.45
N VAL A 123 -21.03 15.52 3.86
CA VAL A 123 -19.76 16.13 4.28
C VAL A 123 -19.12 16.96 3.18
N MET A 124 -19.17 16.51 1.92
CA MET A 124 -18.56 17.26 0.83
C MET A 124 -19.38 18.46 0.37
N LYS A 125 -20.72 18.39 0.49
CA LYS A 125 -21.64 19.46 0.08
C LYS A 125 -21.57 20.68 0.99
N HIS A 126 -21.52 20.49 2.31
CA HIS A 126 -21.72 21.57 3.26
C HIS A 126 -20.44 22.34 3.62
N SER A 127 -20.56 23.66 3.82
CA SER A 127 -19.44 24.57 4.04
C SER A 127 -18.78 24.42 5.41
N HIS A 128 -19.46 23.89 6.42
CA HIS A 128 -18.88 23.65 7.74
C HIS A 128 -17.96 22.40 7.79
N TYR A 129 -17.72 21.74 6.65
CA TYR A 129 -16.71 20.68 6.51
C TYR A 129 -15.56 21.06 5.58
N ILE A 130 -15.35 22.36 5.32
CA ILE A 130 -14.27 22.85 4.45
C ILE A 130 -12.90 22.87 5.12
N SER A 131 -12.68 22.21 6.25
CA SER A 131 -11.34 22.11 6.86
C SER A 131 -10.80 20.69 6.76
N ARG A 132 -9.49 20.50 6.93
CA ARG A 132 -8.85 19.19 7.11
C ARG A 132 -8.24 19.12 8.52
N PHE A 133 -7.51 18.05 8.79
CA PHE A 133 -6.81 17.87 10.06
C PHE A 133 -5.46 17.18 9.84
N GLY A 134 -4.57 17.33 10.82
CA GLY A 134 -3.22 16.76 10.82
C GLY A 134 -2.44 17.28 12.03
N SER A 135 -1.28 16.68 12.29
CA SER A 135 -0.34 17.15 13.30
C SER A 135 0.02 18.62 13.03
N LYS A 136 -0.24 19.51 13.99
CA LYS A 136 0.12 20.92 13.85
C LYS A 136 1.63 21.08 13.62
N LEU A 137 2.44 20.38 14.43
CA LEU A 137 3.90 20.39 14.30
C LEU A 137 4.33 19.82 12.94
N GLY A 138 3.74 18.71 12.50
CA GLY A 138 4.01 18.13 11.17
C GLY A 138 3.68 19.08 10.03
N LEU A 139 2.53 19.76 10.08
CA LEU A 139 2.12 20.74 9.09
C LEU A 139 3.00 22.00 9.11
N GLN A 140 3.44 22.46 10.28
CA GLN A 140 4.39 23.57 10.41
C GLN A 140 5.74 23.20 9.79
N PHE A 141 6.21 21.99 10.08
CA PHE A 141 7.46 21.44 9.58
C PHE A 141 7.52 21.46 8.05
N ILE A 142 6.48 20.92 7.38
CA ILE A 142 6.42 20.91 5.91
C ILE A 142 5.99 22.25 5.30
N GLY A 143 5.51 23.21 6.11
CA GLY A 143 5.08 24.54 5.66
C GLY A 143 3.61 24.66 5.25
N MET A 144 2.78 23.63 5.46
CA MET A 144 1.35 23.64 5.12
C MET A 144 0.44 24.12 6.25
N HIS A 145 0.98 24.42 7.45
CA HIS A 145 0.17 24.96 8.54
C HIS A 145 -0.26 26.39 8.23
N GLU A 146 -1.57 26.57 8.01
CA GLU A 146 -2.21 27.86 7.70
C GLU A 146 -1.65 28.58 6.45
N LYS A 147 -0.97 27.85 5.56
CA LYS A 147 -0.41 28.32 4.30
C LYS A 147 -0.82 27.38 3.16
N GLY A 148 -0.80 27.88 1.93
CA GLY A 148 -1.26 27.11 0.78
C GLY A 148 -2.76 26.81 0.85
N ILE A 149 -3.21 25.72 0.22
CA ILE A 149 -4.61 25.30 0.18
C ILE A 149 -4.85 23.82 0.49
N ILE A 150 -3.83 22.96 0.34
CA ILE A 150 -4.03 21.51 0.45
C ILE A 150 -4.43 21.16 1.89
N PHE A 151 -3.55 21.48 2.86
CA PHE A 151 -3.76 21.28 4.31
C PHE A 151 -3.88 22.58 5.11
N ASN A 152 -4.16 23.70 4.44
CA ASN A 152 -4.51 24.95 5.12
C ASN A 152 -5.86 24.82 5.85
N ASN A 153 -5.81 24.69 7.17
CA ASN A 153 -6.99 24.45 7.99
C ASN A 153 -7.62 25.74 8.55
N ASN A 154 -7.04 26.90 8.25
CA ASN A 154 -7.61 28.21 8.57
C ASN A 154 -8.67 28.57 7.52
N PRO A 155 -9.98 28.59 7.86
CA PRO A 155 -11.02 28.74 6.84
C PRO A 155 -10.99 30.10 6.13
N ALA A 156 -10.58 31.18 6.82
CA ALA A 156 -10.51 32.51 6.24
C ALA A 156 -9.37 32.61 5.22
N LEU A 157 -8.16 32.19 5.63
CA LEU A 157 -6.99 32.19 4.73
C LEU A 157 -7.19 31.24 3.55
N TRP A 158 -7.72 30.04 3.78
CA TRP A 158 -8.01 29.10 2.69
C TRP A 158 -9.02 29.67 1.68
N LYS A 159 -10.08 30.36 2.16
CA LYS A 159 -11.07 31.02 1.29
C LYS A 159 -10.44 32.15 0.46
N ALA A 160 -9.48 32.88 1.02
CA ALA A 160 -8.78 33.96 0.31
C ALA A 160 -7.79 33.44 -0.75
N VAL A 161 -7.09 32.32 -0.47
CA VAL A 161 -6.04 31.78 -1.35
C VAL A 161 -6.59 30.89 -2.47
N ARG A 162 -7.63 30.10 -2.21
CA ARG A 162 -8.17 29.13 -3.18
C ARG A 162 -8.63 29.72 -4.54
N PRO A 163 -9.16 30.95 -4.62
CA PRO A 163 -9.51 31.56 -5.90
C PRO A 163 -8.34 31.66 -6.89
N PHE A 164 -7.11 31.91 -6.42
CA PHE A 164 -5.92 31.95 -7.29
C PHE A 164 -5.69 30.62 -8.01
N PHE A 165 -5.78 29.50 -7.27
CA PHE A 165 -5.69 28.15 -7.84
C PHE A 165 -6.84 27.87 -8.81
N THR A 166 -8.06 28.23 -8.43
CA THR A 166 -9.25 27.96 -9.24
C THR A 166 -9.21 28.72 -10.57
N LYS A 167 -8.75 29.99 -10.55
CA LYS A 167 -8.54 30.81 -11.75
C LYS A 167 -7.48 30.20 -12.67
N ALA A 168 -6.32 29.81 -12.12
CA ALA A 168 -5.23 29.24 -12.91
C ALA A 168 -5.56 27.86 -13.52
N LEU A 169 -6.36 27.05 -12.83
CA LEU A 169 -6.69 25.67 -13.25
C LEU A 169 -7.96 25.59 -14.12
N SER A 170 -8.48 26.72 -14.58
CA SER A 170 -9.68 26.81 -15.41
C SER A 170 -9.55 27.85 -16.53
N GLY A 171 -10.59 27.98 -17.36
CA GLY A 171 -10.64 29.00 -18.41
C GLY A 171 -9.49 28.89 -19.42
N PRO A 172 -8.80 29.99 -19.77
CA PRO A 172 -7.72 29.98 -20.77
C PRO A 172 -6.55 29.05 -20.42
N GLY A 173 -6.22 28.90 -19.13
CA GLY A 173 -5.15 28.00 -18.67
C GLY A 173 -5.43 26.54 -19.03
N LEU A 174 -6.70 26.12 -18.94
CA LEU A 174 -7.15 24.78 -19.32
C LEU A 174 -6.99 24.52 -20.83
N VAL A 175 -7.23 25.52 -21.67
CA VAL A 175 -7.09 25.39 -23.13
C VAL A 175 -5.61 25.28 -23.51
N ARG A 176 -4.76 26.17 -22.98
CA ARG A 176 -3.30 26.12 -23.23
C ARG A 176 -2.66 24.83 -22.73
N MET A 177 -3.18 24.27 -21.63
CA MET A 177 -2.70 23.01 -21.07
C MET A 177 -2.71 21.87 -22.09
N VAL A 178 -3.68 21.81 -23.02
CA VAL A 178 -3.75 20.72 -24.00
C VAL A 178 -2.50 20.68 -24.87
N THR A 179 -2.13 21.82 -25.46
CA THR A 179 -0.95 21.95 -26.33
C THR A 179 0.33 21.80 -25.52
N ILE A 180 0.46 22.50 -24.39
CA ILE A 180 1.66 22.42 -23.52
C ILE A 180 1.92 20.99 -23.07
N CYS A 181 0.88 20.27 -22.66
CA CYS A 181 1.00 18.89 -22.21
C CYS A 181 1.41 17.98 -23.38
N ALA A 182 0.77 18.11 -24.55
CA ALA A 182 1.12 17.34 -25.74
C ALA A 182 2.58 17.57 -26.18
N ASP A 183 3.04 18.82 -26.18
CA ASP A 183 4.42 19.20 -26.53
C ASP A 183 5.41 18.64 -25.52
N SER A 184 5.11 18.77 -24.22
CA SER A 184 5.95 18.22 -23.15
C SER A 184 6.04 16.69 -23.26
N ILE A 185 4.92 16.00 -23.51
CA ILE A 185 4.94 14.54 -23.73
C ILE A 185 5.83 14.19 -24.92
N THR A 186 5.63 14.84 -26.07
CA THR A 186 6.40 14.57 -27.29
C THR A 186 7.90 14.80 -27.06
N LYS A 187 8.28 15.93 -26.46
CA LYS A 187 9.66 16.29 -26.06
C LYS A 187 10.32 15.22 -25.20
N HIS A 188 9.57 14.57 -24.32
CA HIS A 188 10.09 13.51 -23.44
C HIS A 188 10.08 12.13 -24.10
N LEU A 189 9.10 11.84 -24.97
CA LEU A 189 9.06 10.61 -25.75
C LEU A 189 10.17 10.57 -26.82
N ASP A 190 10.63 11.72 -27.29
CA ASP A 190 11.79 11.84 -28.18
C ASP A 190 13.13 11.65 -27.45
N ARG A 191 13.12 11.68 -26.12
CA ARG A 191 14.30 11.53 -25.24
C ARG A 191 14.15 10.35 -24.28
N LEU A 192 13.53 9.26 -24.76
CA LEU A 192 13.25 8.08 -23.95
C LEU A 192 14.52 7.44 -23.38
N GLU A 193 15.67 7.60 -24.04
CA GLU A 193 16.97 7.13 -23.58
C GLU A 193 17.36 7.67 -22.20
N GLU A 194 16.86 8.84 -21.78
CA GLU A 194 17.14 9.41 -20.46
C GLU A 194 16.49 8.63 -19.30
N VAL A 195 15.48 7.81 -19.60
CA VAL A 195 14.66 7.06 -18.62
C VAL A 195 14.57 5.57 -18.95
N CYS A 196 15.31 5.12 -19.97
CA CYS A 196 15.36 3.75 -20.42
C CYS A 196 16.63 3.08 -19.88
N ASN A 197 16.53 1.81 -19.47
CA ASN A 197 17.72 1.02 -19.14
C ASN A 197 18.30 0.33 -20.39
N ASP A 198 19.46 -0.31 -20.25
CA ASP A 198 20.16 -1.01 -21.33
C ASP A 198 19.34 -2.16 -21.96
N LEU A 199 18.33 -2.66 -21.26
CA LEU A 199 17.42 -3.72 -21.72
C LEU A 199 16.18 -3.18 -22.45
N GLY A 200 16.03 -1.86 -22.60
CA GLY A 200 14.85 -1.25 -23.22
C GLY A 200 13.67 -1.02 -22.26
N TYR A 201 13.85 -1.17 -20.94
CA TYR A 201 12.82 -0.92 -19.95
C TYR A 201 12.79 0.54 -19.53
N VAL A 202 11.61 1.15 -19.69
CA VAL A 202 11.37 2.55 -19.36
C VAL A 202 10.92 2.68 -17.90
N ASP A 203 11.57 3.55 -17.13
CA ASP A 203 11.06 4.01 -15.84
C ASP A 203 9.88 4.98 -16.07
N VAL A 204 8.70 4.39 -16.25
CA VAL A 204 7.45 5.10 -16.52
C VAL A 204 7.13 6.11 -15.41
N LEU A 205 7.43 5.81 -14.13
CA LEU A 205 7.13 6.72 -13.04
C LEU A 205 8.00 7.97 -13.10
N THR A 206 9.31 7.82 -13.36
CA THR A 206 10.21 8.96 -13.53
C THR A 206 9.85 9.78 -14.77
N LEU A 207 9.58 9.13 -15.90
CA LEU A 207 9.11 9.77 -17.12
C LEU A 207 7.85 10.62 -16.88
N MET A 208 6.82 10.01 -16.27
CA MET A 208 5.57 10.71 -16.00
C MET A 208 5.77 11.88 -15.03
N ARG A 209 6.61 11.73 -14.01
CA ARG A 209 6.90 12.83 -13.06
C ARG A 209 7.60 14.00 -13.73
N ARG A 210 8.56 13.75 -14.63
CA ARG A 210 9.23 14.80 -15.42
C ARG A 210 8.25 15.54 -16.31
N ILE A 211 7.42 14.81 -17.08
CA ILE A 211 6.36 15.42 -17.92
C ILE A 211 5.39 16.25 -17.09
N MET A 212 4.93 15.74 -15.94
CA MET A 212 4.00 16.48 -15.06
C MET A 212 4.64 17.76 -14.50
N LEU A 213 5.93 17.70 -14.14
CA LEU A 213 6.66 18.84 -13.60
C LEU A 213 6.88 19.90 -14.69
N ASP A 214 7.36 19.50 -15.87
CA ASP A 214 7.60 20.37 -17.02
C ASP A 214 6.31 21.08 -17.44
N THR A 215 5.23 20.31 -17.59
CA THR A 215 3.88 20.84 -17.88
C THR A 215 3.42 21.84 -16.82
N SER A 216 3.57 21.52 -15.53
CA SER A 216 3.17 22.41 -14.43
C SER A 216 4.02 23.68 -14.39
N ASN A 217 5.32 23.55 -14.64
CA ASN A 217 6.24 24.68 -14.66
C ASN A 217 5.90 25.64 -15.79
N ILE A 218 5.80 25.15 -17.04
CA ILE A 218 5.49 25.99 -18.21
C ILE A 218 4.17 26.74 -18.01
N LEU A 219 3.16 26.08 -17.44
CA LEU A 219 1.84 26.69 -17.28
C LEU A 219 1.72 27.68 -16.11
N PHE A 220 2.42 27.43 -14.99
CA PHE A 220 2.15 28.15 -13.73
C PHE A 220 3.31 29.00 -13.21
N LEU A 221 4.55 28.78 -13.67
CA LEU A 221 5.74 29.48 -13.18
C LEU A 221 6.59 30.06 -14.30
N GLY A 222 6.90 29.26 -15.32
CA GLY A 222 7.62 29.68 -16.52
C GLY A 222 9.11 29.99 -16.31
N ILE A 223 9.75 29.32 -15.35
CA ILE A 223 11.19 29.50 -15.06
C ILE A 223 11.96 28.23 -15.42
N PRO A 224 13.09 28.31 -16.14
CA PRO A 224 13.93 27.14 -16.41
C PRO A 224 14.34 26.45 -15.10
N LEU A 225 14.22 25.12 -15.06
CA LEU A 225 14.56 24.32 -13.89
C LEU A 225 15.20 22.99 -14.29
N ASP A 226 15.94 22.38 -13.35
CA ASP A 226 16.44 21.02 -13.50
C ASP A 226 15.33 20.02 -13.14
N GLU A 227 14.69 19.45 -14.16
CA GLU A 227 13.57 18.52 -14.00
C GLU A 227 13.95 17.30 -13.14
N SER A 228 15.15 16.76 -13.34
CA SER A 228 15.62 15.55 -12.64
C SER A 228 15.84 15.81 -11.17
N ALA A 229 16.55 16.88 -10.84
CA ALA A 229 16.84 17.24 -9.46
C ALA A 229 15.56 17.62 -8.69
N ILE A 230 14.67 18.39 -9.32
CA ILE A 230 13.42 18.83 -8.67
C ILE A 230 12.48 17.65 -8.45
N VAL A 231 12.32 16.71 -9.40
CA VAL A 231 11.47 15.52 -9.20
C VAL A 231 11.90 14.71 -7.97
N VAL A 232 13.20 14.49 -7.76
CA VAL A 232 13.71 13.77 -6.58
C VAL A 232 13.40 14.53 -5.28
N LYS A 233 13.55 15.86 -5.29
CA LYS A 233 13.22 16.71 -4.14
C LYS A 233 11.72 16.71 -3.83
N ILE A 234 10.86 16.70 -4.84
CA ILE A 234 9.41 16.56 -4.68
C ILE A 234 9.06 15.23 -4.01
N GLN A 235 9.65 14.12 -4.45
CA GLN A 235 9.46 12.82 -3.80
C GLN A 235 9.88 12.84 -2.33
N GLY A 236 11.04 13.43 -2.01
CA GLY A 236 11.48 13.58 -0.62
C GLY A 236 10.55 14.45 0.22
N TYR A 237 9.98 15.51 -0.35
CA TYR A 237 8.98 16.35 0.32
C TYR A 237 7.68 15.57 0.56
N PHE A 238 7.21 14.79 -0.42
CA PHE A 238 6.03 13.95 -0.28
C PHE A 238 6.21 12.88 0.81
N ASP A 239 7.38 12.24 0.86
CA ASP A 239 7.74 11.30 1.92
C ASP A 239 7.66 11.97 3.31
N ALA A 240 8.20 13.19 3.44
CA ALA A 240 8.11 13.97 4.68
C ALA A 240 6.67 14.33 5.05
N TRP A 241 5.88 14.78 4.07
CA TRP A 241 4.48 15.10 4.28
C TRP A 241 3.69 13.88 4.76
N GLN A 242 3.77 12.75 4.06
CA GLN A 242 3.07 11.53 4.44
C GLN A 242 3.52 11.01 5.81
N ALA A 243 4.84 11.04 6.08
CA ALA A 243 5.39 10.54 7.32
C ALA A 243 4.97 11.38 8.53
N LEU A 244 4.92 12.71 8.40
CA LEU A 244 4.71 13.63 9.52
C LEU A 244 3.24 14.02 9.74
N LEU A 245 2.37 13.81 8.74
CA LEU A 245 0.98 14.29 8.74
C LEU A 245 0.19 13.91 10.00
N LEU A 246 0.37 12.69 10.50
CA LEU A 246 -0.34 12.17 11.68
C LEU A 246 0.60 11.77 12.82
N LYS A 247 1.85 12.27 12.84
CA LYS A 247 2.76 11.93 13.94
C LYS A 247 2.34 12.64 15.23
N PRO A 248 2.38 11.93 16.37
CA PRO A 248 2.08 12.54 17.66
C PRO A 248 3.20 13.52 18.04
N ASP A 249 2.86 14.53 18.85
CA ASP A 249 3.81 15.60 19.22
C ASP A 249 5.10 15.08 19.88
N ILE A 250 5.04 13.95 20.58
CA ILE A 250 6.21 13.30 21.18
C ILE A 250 7.27 12.89 20.14
N PHE A 251 6.87 12.61 18.90
CA PHE A 251 7.78 12.30 17.81
C PHE A 251 8.72 13.48 17.49
N PHE A 252 8.19 14.70 17.54
CA PHE A 252 8.94 15.92 17.22
C PHE A 252 9.89 16.36 18.34
N LYS A 253 9.74 15.83 19.56
CA LYS A 253 10.71 16.03 20.65
C LYS A 253 12.01 15.26 20.40
N ILE A 254 11.96 14.19 19.61
CA ILE A 254 13.11 13.33 19.30
C ILE A 254 13.73 13.80 17.98
N SER A 255 14.59 14.81 18.06
CA SER A 255 15.10 15.56 16.90
C SER A 255 15.77 14.68 15.84
N TRP A 256 16.56 13.67 16.23
CA TRP A 256 17.24 12.78 15.27
C TRP A 256 16.28 12.00 14.36
N LEU A 257 15.04 11.74 14.82
CA LEU A 257 14.03 11.02 14.06
C LEU A 257 13.38 11.90 12.97
N CYS A 258 13.47 13.22 13.14
CA CYS A 258 12.96 14.22 12.21
C CYS A 258 14.00 14.70 11.18
N ARG A 259 15.31 14.60 11.48
CA ARG A 259 16.40 15.13 10.65
C ARG A 259 16.32 14.73 9.17
N LYS A 260 15.96 13.47 8.89
CA LYS A 260 15.82 12.98 7.51
C LYS A 260 14.80 13.81 6.74
N TYR A 261 13.62 14.01 7.33
CA TYR A 261 12.52 14.76 6.72
C TYR A 261 12.81 16.25 6.67
N GLU A 262 13.54 16.78 7.66
CA GLU A 262 13.94 18.20 7.71
C GLU A 262 14.78 18.55 6.49
N LYS A 263 15.77 17.70 6.19
CA LYS A 263 16.61 17.86 5.02
C LYS A 263 15.79 17.84 3.73
N SER A 264 14.92 16.85 3.55
CA SER A 264 14.08 16.76 2.33
C SER A 264 13.17 17.96 2.13
N VAL A 265 12.55 18.47 3.22
CA VAL A 265 11.70 19.66 3.15
C VAL A 265 12.52 20.90 2.81
N LYS A 266 13.69 21.06 3.44
CA LYS A 266 14.60 22.18 3.18
C LYS A 266 15.11 22.15 1.74
N ASP A 267 15.56 20.99 1.26
CA ASP A 267 16.14 20.84 -0.09
C ASP A 267 15.18 21.27 -1.19
N LEU A 268 13.87 20.96 -1.07
CA LEU A 268 12.86 21.41 -2.02
C LEU A 268 12.52 22.90 -1.82
N LYS A 269 12.31 23.36 -0.58
CA LYS A 269 11.96 24.76 -0.32
C LYS A 269 13.05 25.72 -0.78
N ASP A 270 14.32 25.40 -0.52
CA ASP A 270 15.46 26.21 -0.96
C ASP A 270 15.53 26.25 -2.49
N ALA A 271 15.30 25.12 -3.17
CA ALA A 271 15.25 25.08 -4.64
C ALA A 271 14.08 25.92 -5.19
N MET A 272 12.92 25.85 -4.55
CA MET A 272 11.76 26.65 -4.93
C MET A 272 11.99 28.15 -4.69
N GLU A 273 12.66 28.54 -3.61
CA GLU A 273 12.98 29.94 -3.34
C GLU A 273 13.82 30.54 -4.47
N ILE A 274 14.82 29.80 -4.98
CA ILE A 274 15.65 30.23 -6.12
C ILE A 274 14.78 30.50 -7.35
N LEU A 275 13.88 29.58 -7.69
CA LEU A 275 13.01 29.72 -8.86
C LEU A 275 12.02 30.88 -8.72
N ILE A 276 11.46 31.08 -7.52
CA ILE A 276 10.49 32.14 -7.24
C ILE A 276 11.18 33.50 -7.23
N GLU A 277 12.40 33.59 -6.71
CA GLU A 277 13.15 34.85 -6.72
C GLU A 277 13.56 35.27 -8.14
N GLU A 278 13.96 34.32 -8.98
CA GLU A 278 14.16 34.56 -10.42
C GLU A 278 12.85 35.03 -11.08
N LYS A 279 11.70 34.44 -10.71
CA LYS A 279 10.39 34.90 -11.19
C LYS A 279 10.09 36.33 -10.75
N ARG A 280 10.36 36.69 -9.49
CA ARG A 280 10.20 38.07 -8.98
C ARG A 280 11.08 39.05 -9.75
N HIS A 281 12.33 38.69 -10.00
CA HIS A 281 13.26 39.50 -10.77
C HIS A 281 12.73 39.77 -12.18
N ARG A 282 12.30 38.74 -12.92
CA ARG A 282 11.72 38.90 -14.27
C ARG A 282 10.46 39.76 -14.29
N ILE A 283 9.58 39.62 -13.29
CA ILE A 283 8.38 40.46 -13.17
C ILE A 283 8.76 41.93 -12.94
N SER A 284 9.84 42.19 -12.20
CA SER A 284 10.27 43.57 -11.89
C SER A 284 10.91 44.30 -13.08
N THR A 285 11.51 43.56 -14.02
CA THR A 285 12.23 44.11 -15.17
C THR A 285 11.42 44.07 -16.48
N ALA A 286 10.25 43.42 -16.50
CA ALA A 286 9.43 43.29 -17.70
C ALA A 286 8.79 44.64 -18.10
N GLU A 287 9.05 45.07 -19.34
CA GLU A 287 8.46 46.29 -19.92
C GLU A 287 6.97 46.16 -20.24
N LYS A 288 6.49 44.93 -20.52
CA LYS A 288 5.08 44.61 -20.76
C LYS A 288 4.68 43.37 -19.95
N LEU A 289 3.86 43.57 -18.93
CA LEU A 289 3.38 42.50 -18.04
C LEU A 289 2.06 41.85 -18.50
N GLU A 290 1.37 42.46 -19.46
CA GLU A 290 0.00 42.07 -19.85
C GLU A 290 -0.07 40.73 -20.62
N ASP A 291 0.98 40.34 -21.34
CA ASP A 291 0.96 39.16 -22.22
C ASP A 291 1.33 37.82 -21.53
N CYS A 292 1.81 37.85 -20.27
CA CYS A 292 2.37 36.66 -19.59
C CYS A 292 1.91 36.50 -18.12
N ILE A 293 0.64 36.84 -17.82
CA ILE A 293 0.10 36.65 -16.46
C ILE A 293 -0.23 35.17 -16.22
N ASP A 294 0.67 34.50 -15.49
CA ASP A 294 0.51 33.14 -14.97
C ASP A 294 0.20 33.13 -13.46
N PHE A 295 0.05 31.93 -12.91
CA PHE A 295 -0.30 31.71 -11.51
C PHE A 295 0.71 32.35 -10.54
N ALA A 296 2.01 32.17 -10.77
CA ALA A 296 3.05 32.75 -9.92
C ALA A 296 3.02 34.28 -9.98
N THR A 297 2.83 34.87 -11.16
CA THR A 297 2.70 36.33 -11.34
C THR A 297 1.50 36.89 -10.58
N GLU A 298 0.33 36.25 -10.67
CA GLU A 298 -0.88 36.66 -9.94
C GLU A 298 -0.68 36.67 -8.41
N LEU A 299 -0.01 35.65 -7.88
CA LEU A 299 0.30 35.56 -6.45
C LEU A 299 1.31 36.64 -6.01
N ILE A 300 2.37 36.87 -6.79
CA ILE A 300 3.38 37.90 -6.50
C ILE A 300 2.74 39.30 -6.56
N PHE A 301 1.79 39.55 -7.45
CA PHE A 301 1.04 40.80 -7.44
C PHE A 301 0.12 40.94 -6.23
N ALA A 302 -0.53 39.87 -5.79
CA ALA A 302 -1.31 39.88 -4.56
C ALA A 302 -0.42 40.13 -3.32
N GLU A 303 0.80 39.59 -3.31
CA GLU A 303 1.82 39.91 -2.30
C GLU A 303 2.17 41.41 -2.30
N LYS A 304 2.45 42.00 -3.47
CA LYS A 304 2.74 43.43 -3.60
C LYS A 304 1.57 44.33 -3.17
N ARG A 305 0.32 43.88 -3.30
CA ARG A 305 -0.88 44.58 -2.81
C ARG A 305 -1.14 44.38 -1.31
N GLY A 306 -0.35 43.54 -0.63
CA GLY A 306 -0.54 43.21 0.79
C GLY A 306 -1.69 42.23 1.05
N GLU A 307 -2.23 41.57 0.02
CA GLU A 307 -3.31 40.57 0.14
C GLU A 307 -2.79 39.21 0.63
N LEU A 308 -1.54 38.88 0.30
CA LEU A 308 -0.88 37.63 0.67
C LEU A 308 0.51 37.91 1.26
N THR A 309 0.98 37.04 2.17
CA THR A 309 2.36 37.11 2.68
C THR A 309 3.32 36.39 1.74
N LYS A 310 4.60 36.78 1.76
CA LYS A 310 5.67 36.12 1.00
C LYS A 310 5.70 34.61 1.23
N GLU A 311 5.61 34.16 2.48
CA GLU A 311 5.66 32.73 2.82
C GLU A 311 4.45 31.98 2.25
N ASN A 312 3.28 32.62 2.22
CA ASN A 312 2.09 32.00 1.68
C ASN A 312 2.17 31.91 0.15
N VAL A 313 2.67 32.94 -0.54
CA VAL A 313 2.96 32.89 -1.98
C VAL A 313 3.93 31.76 -2.30
N ASN A 314 5.05 31.67 -1.58
CA ASN A 314 6.05 30.64 -1.84
C ASN A 314 5.49 29.23 -1.62
N GLN A 315 4.70 29.03 -0.56
CA GLN A 315 4.03 27.76 -0.31
C GLN A 315 2.98 27.44 -1.39
N CYS A 316 2.24 28.42 -1.91
CA CYS A 316 1.26 28.22 -2.96
C CYS A 316 1.89 27.78 -4.29
N ILE A 317 3.01 28.40 -4.68
CA ILE A 317 3.75 28.02 -5.89
C ILE A 317 4.31 26.61 -5.75
N LEU A 318 4.88 26.28 -4.58
CA LEU A 318 5.33 24.92 -4.27
C LEU A 318 4.17 23.92 -4.38
N GLU A 319 3.03 24.18 -3.73
CA GLU A 319 1.87 23.28 -3.78
C GLU A 319 1.33 23.05 -5.20
N MET A 320 1.37 24.08 -6.06
CA MET A 320 0.98 23.94 -7.47
C MET A 320 1.92 23.01 -8.24
N LEU A 321 3.25 23.13 -8.06
CA LEU A 321 4.23 22.34 -8.80
C LEU A 321 4.33 20.89 -8.33
N ILE A 322 4.04 20.58 -7.06
CA ILE A 322 4.07 19.19 -6.57
C ILE A 322 2.81 18.40 -6.90
N ALA A 323 1.67 19.08 -7.08
CA ALA A 323 0.36 18.44 -7.17
C ALA A 323 0.26 17.41 -8.31
N ALA A 324 0.70 17.76 -9.53
CA ALA A 324 0.64 16.85 -10.67
C ALA A 324 1.70 15.74 -10.61
N PRO A 325 3.00 16.02 -10.34
CA PRO A 325 4.00 14.96 -10.15
C PRO A 325 3.62 13.91 -9.10
N ASP A 326 2.98 14.30 -7.99
CA ASP A 326 2.63 13.35 -6.93
C ASP A 326 1.43 12.46 -7.30
N THR A 327 0.39 13.04 -7.91
CA THR A 327 -0.90 12.35 -8.09
C THR A 327 -1.13 11.83 -9.51
N MET A 328 -0.83 12.65 -10.52
CA MET A 328 -1.12 12.33 -11.92
C MET A 328 -0.15 11.26 -12.44
N SER A 329 1.14 11.35 -12.09
CA SER A 329 2.14 10.39 -12.55
C SER A 329 1.81 8.95 -12.14
N VAL A 330 1.41 8.76 -10.87
CA VAL A 330 1.03 7.45 -10.32
C VAL A 330 -0.31 6.98 -10.91
N SER A 331 -1.25 7.91 -11.14
CA SER A 331 -2.55 7.58 -11.74
C SER A 331 -2.38 7.08 -13.18
N VAL A 332 -1.58 7.79 -13.98
CA VAL A 332 -1.26 7.38 -15.36
C VAL A 332 -0.43 6.10 -15.36
N PHE A 333 0.51 5.92 -14.44
CA PHE A 333 1.24 4.65 -14.30
C PHE A 333 0.30 3.46 -14.11
N PHE A 334 -0.68 3.54 -13.20
CA PHE A 334 -1.68 2.48 -13.03
C PHE A 334 -2.57 2.32 -14.26
N MET A 335 -2.94 3.40 -14.94
CA MET A 335 -3.70 3.35 -16.19
C MET A 335 -2.94 2.60 -17.28
N LEU A 336 -1.65 2.91 -17.50
CA LEU A 336 -0.81 2.23 -18.48
C LEU A 336 -0.68 0.73 -18.16
N PHE A 337 -0.56 0.39 -16.86
CA PHE A 337 -0.55 -1.01 -16.44
C PHE A 337 -1.90 -1.71 -16.70
N LEU A 338 -3.02 -1.02 -16.50
CA LEU A 338 -4.35 -1.53 -16.79
C LEU A 338 -4.58 -1.72 -18.29
N ILE A 339 -4.13 -0.79 -19.13
CA ILE A 339 -4.17 -0.90 -20.61
C ILE A 339 -3.44 -2.16 -21.05
N ALA A 340 -2.18 -2.31 -20.62
CA ALA A 340 -1.33 -3.45 -20.99
C ALA A 340 -1.90 -4.82 -20.53
N LYS A 341 -2.81 -4.85 -19.56
CA LYS A 341 -3.49 -6.08 -19.09
C LYS A 341 -4.88 -6.29 -19.71
N HIS A 342 -5.42 -5.33 -20.46
CA HIS A 342 -6.76 -5.37 -21.03
C HIS A 342 -6.72 -4.96 -22.52
N PRO A 343 -6.17 -5.80 -23.42
CA PRO A 343 -5.98 -5.46 -24.83
C PRO A 343 -7.29 -5.07 -25.54
N GLN A 344 -8.42 -5.68 -25.16
CA GLN A 344 -9.74 -5.32 -25.69
C GLN A 344 -10.14 -3.86 -25.39
N VAL A 345 -9.66 -3.31 -24.27
CA VAL A 345 -9.90 -1.91 -23.89
C VAL A 345 -8.94 -1.00 -24.67
N GLU A 346 -7.67 -1.40 -24.82
CA GLU A 346 -6.69 -0.69 -25.65
C GLU A 346 -7.20 -0.55 -27.09
N GLU A 347 -7.67 -1.63 -27.71
CA GLU A 347 -8.26 -1.61 -29.06
C GLU A 347 -9.45 -0.65 -29.18
N ALA A 348 -10.34 -0.65 -28.18
CA ALA A 348 -11.50 0.24 -28.17
C ALA A 348 -11.08 1.71 -28.07
N MET A 349 -10.09 2.02 -27.22
CA MET A 349 -9.51 3.37 -27.11
C MET A 349 -8.83 3.77 -28.42
N MET A 350 -8.04 2.89 -29.03
CA MET A 350 -7.35 3.19 -30.30
C MET A 350 -8.33 3.43 -31.46
N ARG A 351 -9.42 2.66 -31.56
CA ARG A 351 -10.49 2.93 -32.54
C ARG A 351 -11.13 4.30 -32.34
N GLU A 352 -11.40 4.68 -31.10
CA GLU A 352 -11.92 6.01 -30.78
C GLU A 352 -10.92 7.11 -31.15
N ILE A 353 -9.64 6.94 -30.80
CA ILE A 353 -8.57 7.90 -31.11
C ILE A 353 -8.43 8.09 -32.62
N GLN A 354 -8.42 7.02 -33.40
CA GLN A 354 -8.36 7.09 -34.87
C GLN A 354 -9.58 7.81 -35.46
N THR A 355 -10.77 7.57 -34.91
CA THR A 355 -12.02 8.17 -35.40
C THR A 355 -12.11 9.66 -35.07
N VAL A 356 -11.77 10.04 -33.83
CA VAL A 356 -11.94 11.40 -33.33
C VAL A 356 -10.77 12.27 -33.75
N VAL A 357 -9.55 11.79 -33.54
CA VAL A 357 -8.31 12.56 -33.72
C VAL A 357 -7.67 12.22 -35.06
N GLY A 358 -7.52 10.94 -35.39
CA GLY A 358 -6.75 10.52 -36.56
C GLY A 358 -5.28 10.92 -36.41
N GLU A 359 -4.68 11.45 -37.48
CA GLU A 359 -3.26 11.82 -37.48
C GLU A 359 -2.94 13.24 -36.99
N ARG A 360 -3.95 14.10 -36.83
CA ARG A 360 -3.74 15.51 -36.42
C ARG A 360 -3.35 15.64 -34.94
N ASP A 361 -2.84 16.79 -34.54
CA ASP A 361 -2.60 17.08 -33.12
C ASP A 361 -3.90 17.15 -32.31
N ILE A 362 -3.81 16.75 -31.05
CA ILE A 362 -4.93 16.77 -30.12
C ILE A 362 -5.32 18.21 -29.74
N ARG A 363 -6.62 18.51 -29.72
CA ARG A 363 -7.16 19.84 -29.44
C ARG A 363 -8.20 19.78 -28.32
N ILE A 364 -8.52 20.94 -27.73
CA ILE A 364 -9.51 21.03 -26.65
C ILE A 364 -10.90 20.52 -27.08
N ASP A 365 -11.28 20.72 -28.34
CA ASP A 365 -12.59 20.30 -28.89
C ASP A 365 -12.74 18.77 -28.99
N ASP A 366 -11.64 18.02 -28.85
CA ASP A 366 -11.63 16.56 -28.88
C ASP A 366 -12.00 15.97 -27.52
N MET A 367 -11.76 16.73 -26.44
CA MET A 367 -11.90 16.25 -25.07
C MET A 367 -13.29 15.71 -24.78
N GLN A 368 -14.34 16.32 -25.36
CA GLN A 368 -15.73 15.88 -25.15
C GLN A 368 -16.09 14.63 -25.97
N LYS A 369 -15.38 14.37 -27.07
CA LYS A 369 -15.65 13.27 -28.01
C LYS A 369 -14.95 11.97 -27.62
N LEU A 370 -13.83 12.07 -26.88
CA LEU A 370 -13.06 10.93 -26.35
C LEU A 370 -13.78 10.28 -25.14
N LYS A 371 -14.86 9.56 -25.39
CA LYS A 371 -15.75 9.00 -24.37
C LYS A 371 -15.28 7.64 -23.84
N VAL A 372 -14.75 6.77 -24.68
CA VAL A 372 -14.14 5.49 -24.28
C VAL A 372 -12.92 5.77 -23.42
N VAL A 373 -12.05 6.69 -23.84
CA VAL A 373 -10.89 7.12 -23.02
C VAL A 373 -11.35 7.72 -21.69
N GLU A 374 -12.41 8.52 -21.67
CA GLU A 374 -12.98 9.06 -20.42
C GLU A 374 -13.48 7.97 -19.47
N ASN A 375 -14.24 7.01 -20.00
CA ASN A 375 -14.77 5.90 -19.23
C ASN A 375 -13.63 5.02 -18.69
N PHE A 376 -12.57 4.82 -19.48
CA PHE A 376 -11.35 4.14 -19.05
C PHE A 376 -10.65 4.87 -17.90
N ILE A 377 -10.48 6.18 -17.99
CA ILE A 377 -9.89 7.00 -16.91
C ILE A 377 -10.74 6.86 -15.63
N ASN A 378 -12.06 7.02 -15.75
CA ASN A 378 -12.97 6.92 -14.61
C ASN A 378 -12.95 5.53 -13.97
N GLU A 379 -12.99 4.46 -14.77
CA GLU A 379 -12.92 3.08 -14.27
C GLU A 379 -11.57 2.78 -13.63
N SER A 380 -10.47 3.31 -14.18
CA SER A 380 -9.13 3.17 -13.60
C SER A 380 -9.05 3.85 -12.22
N MET A 381 -9.56 5.07 -12.08
CA MET A 381 -9.60 5.77 -10.79
C MET A 381 -10.55 5.11 -9.79
N ARG A 382 -11.65 4.49 -10.25
CA ARG A 382 -12.58 3.74 -9.40
C ARG A 382 -11.95 2.44 -8.88
N TYR A 383 -11.34 1.68 -9.77
CA TYR A 383 -10.80 0.35 -9.48
C TYR A 383 -9.45 0.44 -8.75
N GLN A 384 -8.55 1.30 -9.21
CA GLN A 384 -7.21 1.48 -8.66
C GLN A 384 -6.95 2.96 -8.32
N PRO A 385 -7.56 3.47 -7.24
CA PRO A 385 -7.40 4.86 -6.83
C PRO A 385 -6.00 5.14 -6.28
N VAL A 386 -5.42 6.29 -6.66
CA VAL A 386 -4.24 6.87 -6.00
C VAL A 386 -4.63 7.63 -4.74
N VAL A 387 -5.70 8.43 -4.82
CA VAL A 387 -6.29 9.14 -3.69
C VAL A 387 -7.57 8.41 -3.28
N ASP A 388 -7.44 7.40 -2.43
CA ASP A 388 -8.54 6.54 -1.98
C ASP A 388 -9.30 7.10 -0.77
N LEU A 389 -8.77 8.14 -0.12
CA LEU A 389 -9.35 8.76 1.07
C LEU A 389 -9.28 10.29 1.06
N VAL A 390 -10.22 10.94 1.74
CA VAL A 390 -10.28 12.40 1.90
C VAL A 390 -10.46 12.77 3.37
N MET A 391 -9.51 13.53 3.91
CA MET A 391 -9.58 14.06 5.29
C MET A 391 -10.36 15.37 5.34
N ARG A 392 -11.29 15.49 6.29
CA ARG A 392 -12.10 16.68 6.61
C ARG A 392 -12.17 16.90 8.13
N LYS A 393 -12.61 18.08 8.58
CA LYS A 393 -12.90 18.38 10.00
C LYS A 393 -14.20 19.17 10.10
N ALA A 394 -15.04 18.83 11.08
CA ALA A 394 -16.29 19.54 11.36
C ALA A 394 -15.99 20.90 12.01
N LEU A 395 -16.52 21.98 11.44
CA LEU A 395 -16.39 23.34 11.96
C LEU A 395 -17.57 23.76 12.84
N GLU A 396 -18.68 23.02 12.77
CA GLU A 396 -19.93 23.23 13.49
C GLU A 396 -20.51 21.86 13.89
N ASP A 397 -21.40 21.85 14.90
CA ASP A 397 -22.15 20.65 15.28
C ASP A 397 -23.20 20.31 14.21
N ASP A 398 -23.41 19.02 13.94
CA ASP A 398 -24.37 18.55 12.93
C ASP A 398 -24.85 17.12 13.24
N VAL A 399 -25.83 16.63 12.47
CA VAL A 399 -26.26 15.22 12.47
C VAL A 399 -26.11 14.65 11.07
N ILE A 400 -25.25 13.64 10.91
CA ILE A 400 -25.00 12.98 9.62
C ILE A 400 -25.58 11.57 9.66
N ASP A 401 -26.53 11.25 8.77
CA ASP A 401 -27.18 9.92 8.69
C ASP A 401 -27.68 9.40 10.07
N GLY A 402 -28.16 10.30 10.92
CA GLY A 402 -28.65 10.00 12.27
C GLY A 402 -27.60 9.98 13.39
N TYR A 403 -26.31 10.18 13.06
CA TYR A 403 -25.21 10.22 14.03
C TYR A 403 -24.86 11.67 14.40
N PRO A 404 -24.76 12.02 15.69
CA PRO A 404 -24.32 13.35 16.10
C PRO A 404 -22.82 13.52 15.82
N VAL A 405 -22.46 14.61 15.17
CA VAL A 405 -21.07 14.99 14.85
C VAL A 405 -20.79 16.34 15.48
N LYS A 406 -19.89 16.37 16.46
CA LYS A 406 -19.52 17.61 17.15
C LYS A 406 -18.50 18.41 16.35
N LYS A 407 -18.50 19.73 16.55
CA LYS A 407 -17.44 20.63 16.10
C LYS A 407 -16.09 20.13 16.57
N GLY A 408 -15.12 20.16 15.67
CA GLY A 408 -13.76 19.68 15.92
C GLY A 408 -13.56 18.19 15.63
N THR A 409 -14.63 17.40 15.44
CA THR A 409 -14.50 15.99 15.04
C THR A 409 -13.81 15.89 13.68
N ASN A 410 -12.76 15.06 13.63
CA ASN A 410 -12.06 14.75 12.39
C ASN A 410 -12.87 13.73 11.58
N ILE A 411 -12.74 13.75 10.25
CA ILE A 411 -13.48 12.86 9.35
C ILE A 411 -12.53 12.35 8.27
N ILE A 412 -12.48 11.05 8.05
CA ILE A 412 -11.83 10.41 6.91
C ILE A 412 -12.90 9.76 6.05
N LEU A 413 -13.10 10.28 4.84
CA LEU A 413 -13.97 9.71 3.83
C LEU A 413 -13.20 8.65 3.04
N ASN A 414 -13.57 7.37 3.17
CA ASN A 414 -12.92 6.25 2.50
C ASN A 414 -13.59 5.98 1.14
N LEU A 415 -13.19 6.77 0.15
CA LEU A 415 -13.78 6.80 -1.19
C LEU A 415 -13.50 5.52 -1.98
N GLY A 416 -12.29 4.97 -1.88
CA GLY A 416 -11.92 3.73 -2.56
C GLY A 416 -12.78 2.55 -2.10
N ARG A 417 -13.14 2.50 -0.81
CA ARG A 417 -14.11 1.52 -0.29
C ARG A 417 -15.52 1.82 -0.77
N MET A 418 -15.96 3.08 -0.70
CA MET A 418 -17.29 3.50 -1.18
C MET A 418 -17.53 3.10 -2.65
N HIS A 419 -16.55 3.32 -3.54
CA HIS A 419 -16.61 2.96 -4.96
C HIS A 419 -16.68 1.45 -5.24
N ARG A 420 -16.47 0.61 -4.22
CA ARG A 420 -16.57 -0.85 -4.28
C ARG A 420 -17.83 -1.41 -3.61
N LEU A 421 -18.52 -0.61 -2.80
CA LEU A 421 -19.70 -1.06 -2.05
C LEU A 421 -21.00 -0.56 -2.63
N GLU A 422 -20.99 0.59 -3.29
CA GLU A 422 -22.21 1.26 -3.73
C GLU A 422 -22.25 1.48 -5.25
N PHE A 423 -23.47 1.44 -5.80
CA PHE A 423 -23.86 1.80 -7.17
C PHE A 423 -23.33 0.91 -8.31
N PHE A 424 -22.04 0.57 -8.35
CA PHE A 424 -21.43 -0.06 -9.52
C PHE A 424 -21.82 -1.55 -9.67
N PRO A 425 -22.13 -2.02 -10.89
CA PRO A 425 -22.62 -3.39 -11.13
C PRO A 425 -21.56 -4.47 -10.90
N LYS A 426 -20.30 -4.21 -11.28
CA LYS A 426 -19.16 -5.14 -11.12
C LYS A 426 -18.05 -4.45 -10.32
N PRO A 427 -18.27 -4.20 -9.01
CA PRO A 427 -17.42 -3.29 -8.24
C PRO A 427 -16.00 -3.83 -7.97
N ASN A 428 -15.82 -5.15 -8.00
CA ASN A 428 -14.55 -5.81 -7.70
C ASN A 428 -13.78 -6.26 -8.95
N GLU A 429 -14.26 -5.90 -10.13
CA GLU A 429 -13.64 -6.20 -11.42
C GLU A 429 -13.33 -4.89 -12.14
N PHE A 430 -12.29 -4.88 -12.97
CA PHE A 430 -12.00 -3.76 -13.86
C PHE A 430 -12.79 -3.95 -15.15
N THR A 431 -13.81 -3.12 -15.38
CA THR A 431 -14.62 -3.19 -16.61
C THR A 431 -15.28 -1.85 -16.93
N LEU A 432 -15.25 -1.47 -18.21
CA LEU A 432 -15.92 -0.25 -18.67
C LEU A 432 -17.45 -0.35 -18.57
N GLU A 433 -18.00 -1.55 -18.37
CA GLU A 433 -19.45 -1.75 -18.11
C GLU A 433 -19.93 -0.98 -16.87
N ASN A 434 -19.06 -0.77 -15.89
CA ASN A 434 -19.34 0.05 -14.70
C ASN A 434 -19.70 1.51 -15.05
N PHE A 435 -19.27 1.97 -16.23
CA PHE A 435 -19.53 3.31 -16.78
C PHE A 435 -20.31 3.28 -18.10
N ALA A 436 -20.96 2.15 -18.43
CA ALA A 436 -21.82 2.05 -19.63
C ALA A 436 -23.07 2.93 -19.52
N LYS A 437 -23.58 3.13 -18.30
CA LYS A 437 -24.64 4.09 -17.99
C LYS A 437 -24.04 5.33 -17.32
N ASN A 438 -24.71 6.47 -17.46
CA ASN A 438 -24.31 7.68 -16.77
C ASN A 438 -24.32 7.47 -15.24
N VAL A 439 -23.16 7.63 -14.61
CA VAL A 439 -22.97 7.42 -13.17
C VAL A 439 -23.32 8.71 -12.44
N PRO A 440 -24.31 8.75 -11.53
CA PRO A 440 -24.58 9.92 -10.73
C PRO A 440 -23.36 10.28 -9.90
N TYR A 441 -22.92 11.54 -9.99
CA TYR A 441 -21.71 11.98 -9.30
C TYR A 441 -21.75 11.69 -7.79
N ARG A 442 -22.92 11.74 -7.14
CA ARG A 442 -23.05 11.40 -5.70
C ARG A 442 -22.50 10.01 -5.32
N TYR A 443 -22.44 9.06 -6.24
CA TYR A 443 -21.91 7.70 -6.01
C TYR A 443 -20.47 7.51 -6.50
N PHE A 444 -19.94 8.45 -7.30
CA PHE A 444 -18.57 8.40 -7.81
C PHE A 444 -17.88 9.76 -7.67
N GLN A 445 -16.92 9.83 -6.76
CA GLN A 445 -16.24 11.06 -6.32
C GLN A 445 -14.72 10.95 -6.37
N PRO A 446 -14.09 10.68 -7.53
CA PRO A 446 -12.64 10.51 -7.64
C PRO A 446 -11.85 11.79 -7.28
N PHE A 447 -12.48 12.96 -7.43
CA PHE A 447 -11.88 14.27 -7.13
C PHE A 447 -12.58 15.00 -5.97
N GLY A 448 -13.59 14.38 -5.36
CA GLY A 448 -14.56 15.05 -4.51
C GLY A 448 -15.37 16.16 -5.22
N PHE A 449 -16.31 16.74 -4.49
CA PHE A 449 -17.12 17.87 -4.96
C PHE A 449 -17.34 18.91 -3.85
N GLY A 450 -18.08 19.96 -4.19
CA GLY A 450 -18.42 21.04 -3.27
C GLY A 450 -17.26 22.03 -3.06
N PRO A 451 -17.34 22.87 -2.02
CA PRO A 451 -16.45 24.02 -1.84
C PRO A 451 -14.96 23.65 -1.74
N ARG A 452 -14.63 22.48 -1.18
CA ARG A 452 -13.25 21.98 -1.00
C ARG A 452 -12.94 20.74 -1.85
N ALA A 453 -13.56 20.63 -3.02
CA ALA A 453 -13.18 19.65 -4.04
C ALA A 453 -11.72 19.82 -4.50
N CYS A 454 -11.17 18.84 -5.23
CA CYS A 454 -9.92 19.04 -5.97
C CYS A 454 -10.03 20.29 -6.86
N ALA A 455 -9.09 21.23 -6.72
CA ALA A 455 -9.06 22.44 -7.53
C ALA A 455 -8.74 22.11 -9.02
N GLY A 456 -7.93 21.08 -9.24
CA GLY A 456 -7.51 20.63 -10.57
C GLY A 456 -8.41 19.58 -11.23
N LYS A 457 -9.64 19.33 -10.74
CA LYS A 457 -10.45 18.18 -11.21
C LYS A 457 -10.70 18.16 -12.73
N TYR A 458 -10.92 19.33 -13.34
CA TYR A 458 -11.19 19.43 -14.78
C TYR A 458 -9.91 19.35 -15.60
N ILE A 459 -8.87 20.08 -15.20
CA ILE A 459 -7.57 20.04 -15.87
C ILE A 459 -6.89 18.68 -15.76
N ALA A 460 -7.07 17.95 -14.66
CA ALA A 460 -6.59 16.59 -14.49
C ALA A 460 -7.21 15.63 -15.52
N MET A 461 -8.53 15.69 -15.72
CA MET A 461 -9.21 14.88 -16.74
C MET A 461 -8.69 15.18 -18.14
N VAL A 462 -8.51 16.47 -18.47
CA VAL A 462 -7.96 16.88 -19.77
C VAL A 462 -6.52 16.38 -19.94
N MET A 463 -5.65 16.60 -18.96
CA MET A 463 -4.26 16.11 -19.00
C MET A 463 -4.18 14.59 -19.17
N MET A 464 -4.94 13.81 -18.40
CA MET A 464 -4.94 12.34 -18.54
C MET A 464 -5.36 11.90 -19.94
N LYS A 465 -6.38 12.54 -20.53
CA LYS A 465 -6.76 12.26 -21.92
C LYS A 465 -5.63 12.58 -22.89
N VAL A 466 -5.01 13.75 -22.78
CA VAL A 466 -3.88 14.16 -23.63
C VAL A 466 -2.73 13.18 -23.53
N ILE A 467 -2.32 12.81 -22.31
CA ILE A 467 -1.23 11.86 -22.07
C ILE A 467 -1.52 10.51 -22.70
N LEU A 468 -2.70 9.94 -22.45
CA LEU A 468 -3.06 8.63 -22.97
C LEU A 468 -3.17 8.64 -24.49
N VAL A 469 -3.77 9.67 -25.09
CA VAL A 469 -3.89 9.76 -26.55
C VAL A 469 -2.52 9.91 -27.21
N THR A 470 -1.69 10.85 -26.76
CA THR A 470 -0.38 11.09 -27.36
C THR A 470 0.56 9.89 -27.21
N LEU A 471 0.53 9.22 -26.05
CA LEU A 471 1.36 8.04 -25.80
C LEU A 471 0.90 6.82 -26.61
N LEU A 472 -0.39 6.46 -26.55
CA LEU A 472 -0.91 5.26 -27.21
C LEU A 472 -0.89 5.35 -28.74
N ARG A 473 -0.93 6.57 -29.29
CA ARG A 473 -0.75 6.78 -30.74
C ARG A 473 0.64 6.38 -31.23
N ARG A 474 1.65 6.48 -30.38
CA ARG A 474 3.05 6.26 -30.75
C ARG A 474 3.58 4.91 -30.27
N PHE A 475 3.05 4.41 -29.16
CA PHE A 475 3.57 3.21 -28.50
C PHE A 475 2.47 2.25 -28.08
N HIS A 476 2.70 0.97 -28.33
CA HIS A 476 2.03 -0.10 -27.62
C HIS A 476 2.76 -0.35 -26.29
N VAL A 477 2.01 -0.48 -25.20
CA VAL A 477 2.58 -0.57 -23.84
C VAL A 477 2.50 -2.00 -23.34
N GLN A 478 3.63 -2.52 -22.86
CA GLN A 478 3.73 -3.88 -22.31
C GLN A 478 4.18 -3.86 -20.86
N THR A 479 3.63 -4.76 -20.06
CA THR A 479 4.13 -5.00 -18.69
C THR A 479 5.27 -6.01 -18.73
N LEU A 480 6.32 -5.78 -17.96
CA LEU A 480 7.36 -6.79 -17.72
C LEU A 480 6.75 -8.12 -17.27
N GLN A 481 7.25 -9.23 -17.82
CA GLN A 481 6.92 -10.54 -17.28
C GLN A 481 7.69 -10.77 -15.98
N GLU A 482 7.21 -11.70 -15.14
CA GLU A 482 7.87 -12.04 -13.87
C GLU A 482 9.31 -12.59 -14.04
N SER A 483 9.65 -13.07 -15.24
CA SER A 483 11.00 -13.46 -15.67
C SER A 483 11.91 -12.23 -15.79
N ASP A 484 11.45 -11.23 -16.53
CA ASP A 484 12.19 -10.04 -16.98
C ASP A 484 12.53 -9.09 -15.83
N THR A 485 11.68 -9.07 -14.80
CA THR A 485 11.91 -8.29 -13.58
C THR A 485 13.14 -8.78 -12.81
N THR A 486 13.48 -10.06 -12.92
CA THR A 486 14.62 -10.66 -12.21
C THR A 486 15.93 -10.14 -12.79
N GLU A 487 16.02 -10.04 -14.12
CA GLU A 487 17.18 -9.53 -14.85
C GLU A 487 17.35 -8.02 -14.66
N ALA A 488 16.26 -7.23 -14.76
CA ALA A 488 16.28 -5.79 -14.51
C ALA A 488 16.73 -5.45 -13.08
N THR A 489 16.26 -6.21 -12.09
CA THR A 489 16.61 -6.01 -10.67
C THR A 489 18.08 -6.36 -10.39
N GLN A 490 18.61 -7.39 -11.06
CA GLN A 490 20.02 -7.77 -10.95
C GLN A 490 20.95 -6.71 -11.56
N GLN A 491 20.59 -6.17 -12.73
CA GLN A 491 21.38 -5.10 -13.37
C GLN A 491 21.33 -3.78 -12.61
N GLN A 492 20.16 -3.36 -12.08
CA GLN A 492 20.07 -2.17 -11.23
C GLN A 492 20.89 -2.31 -9.95
N GLN A 493 20.94 -3.51 -9.34
CA GLN A 493 21.79 -3.76 -8.18
C GLN A 493 23.27 -3.69 -8.52
N GLN A 494 23.68 -4.17 -9.70
CA GLN A 494 25.06 -4.05 -10.18
C GLN A 494 25.44 -2.59 -10.48
N GLN A 495 24.59 -1.81 -11.15
CA GLN A 495 24.84 -0.39 -11.41
C GLN A 495 24.90 0.43 -10.12
N GLN A 496 24.03 0.17 -9.13
CA GLN A 496 24.11 0.83 -7.82
C GLN A 496 25.39 0.46 -7.06
N GLN A 497 25.83 -0.80 -7.13
CA GLN A 497 27.11 -1.20 -6.53
C GLN A 497 28.30 -0.52 -7.22
N GLN A 498 28.29 -0.40 -8.55
CA GLN A 498 29.33 0.32 -9.30
C GLN A 498 29.36 1.81 -8.97
N GLN A 499 28.20 2.48 -8.89
CA GLN A 499 28.12 3.89 -8.49
C GLN A 499 28.61 4.12 -7.05
N GLN A 500 28.27 3.21 -6.12
CA GLN A 500 28.78 3.27 -4.74
C GLN A 500 30.29 3.06 -4.66
N GLN A 501 30.84 2.13 -5.46
CA GLN A 501 32.29 1.93 -5.56
C GLN A 501 33.00 3.14 -6.15
N GLN A 502 32.44 3.77 -7.19
CA GLN A 502 33.00 5.00 -7.77
C GLN A 502 32.97 6.18 -6.78
N GLN A 503 31.88 6.34 -6.02
CA GLN A 503 31.81 7.36 -4.96
C GLN A 503 32.82 7.08 -3.83
N GLN A 504 33.00 5.83 -3.41
CA GLN A 504 34.01 5.47 -2.43
C GLN A 504 35.44 5.71 -2.94
N GLN A 505 35.72 5.41 -4.21
CA GLN A 505 37.02 5.70 -4.83
C GLN A 505 37.29 7.21 -4.93
N GLN A 506 36.27 8.01 -5.30
CA GLN A 506 36.40 9.48 -5.32
C GLN A 506 36.64 10.05 -3.91
N GLN A 507 35.94 9.53 -2.90
CA GLN A 507 36.16 9.93 -1.50
C GLN A 507 37.55 9.52 -1.00
N GLN A 508 38.04 8.33 -1.36
CA GLN A 508 39.40 7.90 -1.02
C GLN A 508 40.46 8.73 -1.75
N GLN A 509 40.26 9.09 -3.03
CA GLN A 509 41.15 10.01 -3.74
C GLN A 509 41.15 11.41 -3.14
N GLN A 510 39.99 11.94 -2.72
CA GLN A 510 39.93 13.23 -2.02
C GLN A 510 40.63 13.19 -0.66
N ALA A 511 40.52 12.08 0.08
CA ALA A 511 41.25 11.89 1.34
C ALA A 511 42.78 11.82 1.10
N LEU A 512 43.23 11.10 0.06
CA LEU A 512 44.64 11.02 -0.34
C LEU A 512 45.23 12.37 -0.81
N ILE A 513 44.42 13.24 -1.42
CA ILE A 513 44.84 14.60 -1.82
C ILE A 513 44.97 15.53 -0.61
N MET A 514 44.19 15.31 0.45
CA MET A 514 44.27 16.06 1.70
C MET A 514 45.42 15.64 2.62
N ASP A 515 45.99 14.45 2.40
CA ASP A 515 47.11 13.89 3.18
C ASP A 515 48.49 14.12 2.54
N ILE A 516 48.61 14.96 1.49
CA ILE A 516 49.91 15.35 0.94
C ILE A 516 50.59 16.33 1.91
N PRO A 517 51.68 15.96 2.61
CA PRO A 517 52.40 16.87 3.47
C PRO A 517 53.24 17.81 2.60
N ILE A 518 53.02 19.12 2.69
CA ILE A 518 53.93 20.12 2.12
C ILE A 518 55.26 20.01 2.88
N ARG A 519 56.30 19.44 2.24
CA ARG A 519 57.65 19.34 2.79
C ARG A 519 58.59 20.32 2.08
N VAL A 520 59.12 21.27 2.86
CA VAL A 520 60.19 22.21 2.49
C VAL A 520 61.50 21.43 2.33
N PRO A 521 62.34 21.69 1.30
CA PRO A 521 63.50 20.85 1.01
C PRO A 521 64.73 21.24 1.85
N LYS A 522 65.44 20.24 2.37
CA LYS A 522 66.88 20.32 2.68
C LYS A 522 67.57 18.98 2.43
N GLU A 523 68.51 19.07 1.50
CA GLU A 523 69.85 18.44 1.38
C GLU A 523 70.11 17.00 1.84
N ASP A 524 70.62 16.25 0.84
CA ASP A 524 71.80 15.38 0.84
C ASP A 524 71.78 14.00 1.52
N GLY A 525 72.07 13.00 0.67
CA GLY A 525 73.16 12.06 0.94
C GLY A 525 72.79 10.60 1.17
N GLY A 526 73.21 9.74 0.24
CA GLY A 526 73.68 8.37 0.51
C GLY A 526 72.61 7.28 0.65
N THR A 527 72.42 6.42 -0.35
CA THR A 527 73.10 5.12 -0.60
C THR A 527 72.48 3.90 0.09
N LEU A 528 71.98 3.02 -0.78
CA LEU A 528 72.10 1.54 -0.85
C LEU A 528 71.51 0.59 0.21
N GLU A 529 70.98 -0.50 -0.39
CA GLU A 529 71.03 -1.91 0.02
C GLU A 529 69.91 -2.56 0.87
N THR A 530 69.02 -3.22 0.13
CA THR A 530 68.77 -4.68 0.09
C THR A 530 68.67 -5.54 1.36
N MET A 531 67.66 -6.42 1.28
CA MET A 531 67.72 -7.89 1.47
C MET A 531 67.15 -8.54 2.76
N HIS A 532 66.33 -9.56 2.47
CA HIS A 532 66.21 -10.87 3.15
C HIS A 532 65.47 -10.96 4.51
N THR A 533 64.25 -11.53 4.56
CA THR A 533 63.80 -12.96 4.57
C THR A 533 63.63 -13.58 5.97
N GLY A 534 62.56 -14.37 6.13
CA GLY A 534 62.44 -15.49 7.08
C GLY A 534 61.51 -15.23 8.26
N MET A 535 60.26 -15.71 8.21
CA MET A 535 59.76 -16.96 8.84
C MET A 535 59.90 -16.97 10.38
N SER A 536 58.83 -17.13 11.18
CA SER A 536 58.08 -18.39 11.28
C SER A 536 56.84 -18.30 12.20
N THR A 537 55.77 -18.99 11.76
CA THR A 537 54.83 -19.90 12.48
C THR A 537 53.99 -19.45 13.69
N GLY A 538 52.66 -19.70 13.61
CA GLY A 538 51.89 -20.10 14.79
C GLY A 538 50.34 -20.02 14.73
N PHE A 539 49.68 -21.01 14.09
CA PHE A 539 48.36 -21.59 14.43
C PHE A 539 47.10 -20.71 14.61
N TRP A 540 46.25 -20.63 13.57
CA TRP A 540 44.93 -21.28 13.41
C TRP A 540 44.21 -20.65 12.20
N ASN A 541 44.25 -21.34 11.07
CA ASN A 541 43.40 -21.11 9.90
C ASN A 541 42.31 -22.19 9.89
N ALA A 542 41.06 -21.81 9.64
CA ALA A 542 40.23 -22.35 8.55
C ALA A 542 38.82 -21.76 8.59
N ASP A 543 38.49 -21.07 7.51
CA ASP A 543 37.17 -20.66 7.05
C ASP A 543 36.11 -21.76 7.17
N THR A 544 34.95 -21.41 7.76
CA THR A 544 33.68 -22.13 7.56
C THR A 544 32.54 -21.12 7.41
N SER A 545 32.64 -20.23 6.42
CA SER A 545 31.54 -19.33 6.02
C SER A 545 31.06 -19.52 4.58
N ALA A 546 31.74 -20.37 3.79
CA ALA A 546 31.40 -20.65 2.39
C ALA A 546 30.28 -21.71 2.23
N ASP A 547 30.14 -22.70 3.12
CA ASP A 547 29.21 -23.82 2.91
C ASP A 547 27.73 -23.52 3.23
N ARG A 548 27.40 -22.43 3.94
CA ARG A 548 25.99 -22.16 4.35
C ARG A 548 25.17 -21.36 3.33
N ARG A 549 25.81 -20.66 2.39
CA ARG A 549 25.07 -19.92 1.33
C ARG A 549 24.79 -20.76 0.10
N GLU A 550 25.49 -21.87 -0.09
CA GLU A 550 25.28 -22.75 -1.25
C GLU A 550 23.99 -23.56 -1.12
N ALA A 551 23.60 -23.97 0.11
CA ALA A 551 22.40 -24.77 0.38
C ALA A 551 21.05 -24.06 0.08
N LEU A 552 21.03 -22.72 -0.02
CA LEU A 552 19.82 -21.92 -0.27
C LEU A 552 19.88 -21.14 -1.60
N SER A 553 20.90 -21.38 -2.43
CA SER A 553 20.99 -20.88 -3.81
C SER A 553 20.06 -21.67 -4.75
N GLY A 554 19.75 -21.14 -5.95
CA GLY A 554 18.98 -21.86 -6.97
C GLY A 554 19.53 -23.28 -7.27
N PRO A 555 20.86 -23.46 -7.44
CA PRO A 555 21.48 -24.78 -7.57
C PRO A 555 21.36 -25.66 -6.31
N GLY A 556 21.49 -25.10 -5.11
CA GLY A 556 21.31 -25.82 -3.85
C GLY A 556 19.87 -26.28 -3.60
N LEU A 557 18.88 -25.47 -4.00
CA LEU A 557 17.46 -25.80 -3.94
C LEU A 557 17.09 -26.89 -4.96
N VAL A 558 17.68 -26.83 -6.17
CA VAL A 558 17.55 -27.90 -7.18
C VAL A 558 18.21 -29.17 -6.68
N ARG A 559 19.43 -29.11 -6.14
CA ARG A 559 20.14 -30.25 -5.54
C ARG A 559 19.38 -30.85 -4.36
N MET A 560 18.74 -30.02 -3.53
CA MET A 560 17.85 -30.47 -2.43
C MET A 560 16.61 -31.17 -2.96
N VAL A 561 15.93 -30.61 -3.97
CA VAL A 561 14.73 -31.22 -4.56
C VAL A 561 15.07 -32.53 -5.26
N THR A 562 16.20 -32.61 -5.99
CA THR A 562 16.66 -33.87 -6.60
C THR A 562 17.11 -34.88 -5.55
N THR A 563 17.91 -34.51 -4.55
CA THR A 563 18.35 -35.46 -3.50
C THR A 563 17.18 -35.98 -2.66
N CYS A 564 16.19 -35.13 -2.37
CA CYS A 564 14.98 -35.55 -1.65
C CYS A 564 14.11 -36.44 -2.54
N ALA A 565 13.93 -36.10 -3.82
CA ALA A 565 13.24 -36.95 -4.78
C ALA A 565 13.95 -38.30 -4.98
N ASP A 566 15.27 -38.33 -5.03
CA ASP A 566 16.09 -39.54 -5.18
C ASP A 566 16.05 -40.38 -3.89
N SER A 567 16.12 -39.77 -2.70
CA SER A 567 15.99 -40.46 -1.42
C SER A 567 14.60 -41.09 -1.24
N ILE A 568 13.55 -40.34 -1.60
CA ILE A 568 12.17 -40.82 -1.60
C ILE A 568 12.00 -41.94 -2.63
N THR A 569 12.54 -41.79 -3.84
CA THR A 569 12.48 -42.82 -4.89
C THR A 569 13.19 -44.08 -4.43
N LYS A 570 14.39 -43.97 -3.85
CA LYS A 570 15.18 -45.10 -3.34
C LYS A 570 14.54 -45.80 -2.14
N HIS A 571 13.81 -45.06 -1.29
CA HIS A 571 13.01 -45.66 -0.20
C HIS A 571 11.72 -46.30 -0.71
N LEU A 572 11.07 -45.72 -1.73
CA LEU A 572 9.89 -46.30 -2.39
C LEU A 572 10.25 -47.55 -3.21
N ASP A 573 11.43 -47.58 -3.84
CA ASP A 573 11.96 -48.76 -4.54
C ASP A 573 12.33 -49.86 -3.53
N ARG A 574 12.88 -49.49 -2.36
CA ARG A 574 13.03 -50.42 -1.23
C ARG A 574 11.71 -50.92 -0.66
N LEU A 575 10.63 -50.14 -0.72
CA LEU A 575 9.28 -50.59 -0.35
C LEU A 575 8.69 -51.58 -1.37
N GLU A 576 9.11 -51.52 -2.65
CA GLU A 576 8.82 -52.56 -3.64
C GLU A 576 9.66 -53.84 -3.40
N GLU A 577 10.90 -53.73 -2.91
CA GLU A 577 11.77 -54.87 -2.54
C GLU A 577 11.41 -55.53 -1.20
N VAL A 578 10.93 -54.78 -0.20
CA VAL A 578 10.45 -55.29 1.10
C VAL A 578 8.97 -55.70 0.97
N ARG A 579 8.67 -56.55 -0.02
CA ARG A 579 7.43 -57.32 -0.05
C ARG A 579 7.63 -58.53 0.85
N ASN A 580 7.37 -58.40 2.14
CA ASN A 580 7.16 -59.54 3.02
C ASN A 580 5.92 -59.34 3.92
N ASP A 581 4.88 -60.08 3.54
CA ASP A 581 3.80 -60.71 4.30
C ASP A 581 2.73 -59.92 5.07
N LEU A 582 2.86 -58.62 5.36
CA LEU A 582 1.74 -57.86 5.95
C LEU A 582 1.76 -56.43 5.42
N GLY A 583 1.05 -56.17 4.31
CA GLY A 583 1.08 -54.93 3.52
C GLY A 583 0.57 -53.66 4.21
N TYR A 584 1.20 -53.22 5.29
CA TYR A 584 0.95 -51.96 5.99
C TYR A 584 2.25 -51.16 6.12
N VAL A 585 2.20 -49.88 5.75
CA VAL A 585 3.33 -48.94 5.89
C VAL A 585 2.88 -47.78 6.77
N ASP A 586 3.57 -47.57 7.90
CA ASP A 586 3.34 -46.42 8.80
C ASP A 586 3.89 -45.13 8.19
N VAL A 587 3.00 -44.34 7.60
CA VAL A 587 3.30 -43.13 6.84
C VAL A 587 3.97 -42.05 7.69
N LEU A 588 3.65 -41.97 8.99
CA LEU A 588 4.23 -40.98 9.91
C LEU A 588 5.72 -41.25 10.14
N THR A 589 6.07 -42.52 10.35
CA THR A 589 7.47 -42.94 10.52
C THR A 589 8.27 -42.74 9.23
N LEU A 590 7.65 -42.98 8.06
CA LEU A 590 8.27 -42.78 6.74
C LEU A 590 8.54 -41.30 6.41
N MET A 591 7.61 -40.40 6.78
CA MET A 591 7.76 -38.96 6.58
C MET A 591 8.78 -38.36 7.55
N TRP A 592 8.79 -38.84 8.80
CA TRP A 592 9.71 -38.37 9.84
C TRP A 592 11.17 -38.75 9.52
N HIS A 593 11.44 -40.01 9.15
CA HIS A 593 12.77 -40.45 8.75
C HIS A 593 13.30 -39.73 7.50
N ASN A 594 12.46 -39.52 6.49
CA ASN A 594 12.85 -38.77 5.29
C ASN A 594 13.17 -37.30 5.61
N MET A 595 12.41 -36.64 6.49
CA MET A 595 12.69 -35.25 6.87
C MET A 595 14.00 -35.10 7.65
N LEU A 596 14.31 -36.04 8.56
CA LEU A 596 15.55 -36.03 9.34
C LEU A 596 16.78 -36.32 8.49
N ASN A 597 16.74 -37.34 7.62
CA ASN A 597 17.86 -37.66 6.74
C ASN A 597 18.12 -36.54 5.73
N THR A 598 17.07 -36.00 5.11
CA THR A 598 17.20 -34.88 4.15
C THR A 598 17.81 -33.65 4.83
N SER A 599 17.39 -33.33 6.05
CA SER A 599 17.91 -32.16 6.78
C SER A 599 19.39 -32.34 7.16
N ASN A 600 19.81 -33.51 7.63
CA ASN A 600 21.20 -33.72 8.05
C ASN A 600 22.20 -33.80 6.88
N THR A 601 21.82 -34.42 5.75
CA THR A 601 22.68 -34.43 4.56
C THR A 601 22.93 -33.02 4.01
N LEU A 602 21.96 -32.12 4.16
CA LEU A 602 22.04 -30.73 3.68
C LEU A 602 22.85 -29.79 4.56
N PHE A 603 22.83 -29.98 5.88
CA PHE A 603 23.49 -29.05 6.80
C PHE A 603 24.85 -29.52 7.31
N LEU A 604 25.15 -30.83 7.27
CA LEU A 604 26.37 -31.40 7.85
C LEU A 604 27.20 -32.24 6.87
N GLY A 605 26.69 -32.54 5.66
CA GLY A 605 27.44 -33.24 4.61
C GLY A 605 27.80 -34.71 4.91
N ILE A 606 27.22 -35.33 5.94
CA ILE A 606 27.52 -36.71 6.35
C ILE A 606 26.23 -37.54 6.37
N PRO A 607 26.17 -38.75 5.75
CA PRO A 607 25.09 -39.71 5.97
C PRO A 607 25.27 -40.37 7.35
N LEU A 608 24.21 -40.40 8.17
CA LEU A 608 24.28 -40.98 9.52
C LEU A 608 23.81 -42.45 9.53
N ASP A 609 24.60 -43.28 10.19
CA ASP A 609 24.30 -44.67 10.59
C ASP A 609 23.36 -44.68 11.81
N GLU A 610 22.42 -45.62 11.85
CA GLU A 610 21.19 -45.62 12.66
C GLU A 610 21.42 -45.77 14.19
N SER A 611 22.62 -46.12 14.64
CA SER A 611 22.85 -46.54 16.04
C SER A 611 23.16 -45.41 17.04
N THR A 612 23.33 -44.16 16.61
CA THR A 612 23.79 -43.05 17.49
C THR A 612 22.76 -41.92 17.72
N LEU A 613 21.46 -42.17 17.51
CA LEU A 613 20.45 -41.10 17.44
C LEU A 613 19.81 -40.71 18.79
N MET A 614 19.81 -41.57 19.82
CA MET A 614 18.95 -41.35 21.00
C MET A 614 19.55 -40.52 22.15
N VAL A 615 20.83 -40.13 22.09
CA VAL A 615 21.49 -39.45 23.24
C VAL A 615 21.84 -37.97 22.99
N LYS A 616 21.76 -37.47 21.76
CA LYS A 616 22.17 -36.08 21.45
C LYS A 616 21.03 -35.09 21.17
N ILE A 617 19.77 -35.52 21.13
CA ILE A 617 18.64 -34.64 20.76
C ILE A 617 18.25 -33.66 21.88
N GLN A 618 18.60 -33.92 23.15
CA GLN A 618 18.28 -33.00 24.24
C GLN A 618 19.14 -31.72 24.24
N GLY A 619 20.39 -31.79 23.78
CA GLY A 619 21.30 -30.64 23.76
C GLY A 619 21.08 -29.66 22.59
N TYR A 620 20.46 -30.11 21.50
CA TYR A 620 20.21 -29.27 20.32
C TYR A 620 18.96 -28.39 20.47
N PHE A 621 18.03 -28.75 21.36
CA PHE A 621 16.82 -27.97 21.60
C PHE A 621 17.11 -26.69 22.40
N ASP A 622 18.08 -26.73 23.32
CA ASP A 622 18.49 -25.57 24.10
C ASP A 622 19.32 -24.56 23.28
N ALA A 623 20.06 -25.03 22.28
CA ALA A 623 20.73 -24.17 21.31
C ALA A 623 19.75 -23.48 20.34
N TRP A 624 18.56 -24.05 20.16
CA TRP A 624 17.53 -23.52 19.24
C TRP A 624 16.78 -22.32 19.83
N GLN A 625 16.60 -22.26 21.16
CA GLN A 625 16.03 -21.08 21.84
C GLN A 625 16.98 -19.87 21.88
N ALA A 626 18.30 -20.09 21.79
CA ALA A 626 19.29 -19.01 21.88
C ALA A 626 19.54 -18.25 20.55
N LEU A 627 19.11 -18.78 19.40
CA LEU A 627 19.36 -18.20 18.07
C LEU A 627 18.26 -17.24 17.56
N LEU A 628 17.19 -16.99 18.34
CA LEU A 628 16.09 -16.09 17.96
C LEU A 628 16.35 -14.59 18.26
N LEU A 629 17.58 -14.22 18.61
CA LEU A 629 18.00 -12.83 18.86
C LEU A 629 19.25 -12.45 18.07
N LYS A 630 19.20 -12.47 16.73
CA LYS A 630 19.93 -11.52 15.87
C LYS A 630 19.18 -11.29 14.55
N PRO A 631 18.97 -10.02 14.14
CA PRO A 631 18.43 -9.68 12.84
C PRO A 631 19.55 -9.76 11.82
N ASP A 632 19.33 -10.50 10.73
CA ASP A 632 19.92 -10.33 9.39
C ASP A 632 19.95 -11.70 8.71
N ILE A 633 19.78 -11.67 7.38
CA ILE A 633 19.92 -12.76 6.38
C ILE A 633 18.60 -13.08 5.63
N PHE A 634 18.55 -12.49 4.43
CA PHE A 634 18.01 -12.96 3.15
C PHE A 634 16.50 -13.22 2.90
N LYS A 635 16.03 -12.48 1.88
CA LYS A 635 15.00 -12.83 0.90
C LYS A 635 15.31 -14.17 0.22
N LEU A 636 14.29 -14.97 -0.07
CA LEU A 636 13.83 -15.15 -1.46
C LEU A 636 12.44 -15.81 -1.53
N SER A 637 11.58 -15.15 -2.29
CA SER A 637 10.44 -15.72 -3.03
C SER A 637 10.87 -16.98 -3.78
N ARG A 638 10.04 -17.98 -4.07
CA ARG A 638 8.85 -17.97 -4.91
C ARG A 638 8.48 -19.45 -5.07
N LEU A 639 7.20 -19.82 -5.19
CA LEU A 639 6.79 -20.92 -6.08
C LEU A 639 5.28 -20.86 -6.32
N CYS A 640 4.97 -20.17 -7.42
CA CYS A 640 4.04 -20.53 -8.48
C CYS A 640 2.68 -21.20 -8.17
N ARG A 641 1.67 -20.40 -8.57
CA ARG A 641 0.62 -20.67 -9.57
C ARG A 641 -0.57 -21.57 -9.21
N LYS A 642 -1.72 -20.87 -9.26
CA LYS A 642 -3.02 -21.19 -9.87
C LYS A 642 -3.69 -22.51 -9.48
N HIS A 643 -4.77 -22.40 -8.70
CA HIS A 643 -6.10 -22.88 -9.08
C HIS A 643 -7.18 -22.15 -8.23
N GLU A 644 -8.39 -22.11 -8.79
CA GLU A 644 -9.69 -21.54 -8.38
C GLU A 644 -9.94 -21.04 -6.95
N LYS A 645 -10.90 -20.10 -6.86
CA LYS A 645 -11.47 -19.52 -5.64
C LYS A 645 -11.86 -20.60 -4.62
N SER A 646 -10.96 -20.91 -3.70
CA SER A 646 -11.31 -21.33 -2.36
C SER A 646 -10.79 -20.27 -1.40
N VAL A 647 -11.52 -19.99 -0.33
CA VAL A 647 -11.02 -19.18 0.79
C VAL A 647 -9.67 -19.79 1.19
N TYR A 648 -8.55 -19.10 0.90
CA TYR A 648 -7.22 -19.66 1.15
C TYR A 648 -7.06 -19.93 2.65
N PHE A 649 -7.27 -21.17 3.07
CA PHE A 649 -6.76 -21.67 4.32
C PHE A 649 -5.23 -21.55 4.26
N GLN A 650 -4.66 -20.64 5.05
CA GLN A 650 -3.21 -20.48 5.15
C GLN A 650 -2.70 -21.32 6.32
N PRO A 651 -2.09 -22.50 6.08
CA PRO A 651 -1.66 -23.39 7.14
C PRO A 651 -0.48 -22.82 7.96
N PHE A 652 0.26 -21.85 7.40
CA PHE A 652 1.37 -21.17 8.06
C PHE A 652 1.18 -19.65 7.98
N GLY A 653 1.26 -18.96 9.13
CA GLY A 653 0.97 -17.54 9.24
C GLY A 653 1.81 -16.61 8.34
N PHE A 654 1.32 -15.39 8.10
CA PHE A 654 1.96 -14.37 7.28
C PHE A 654 2.52 -13.21 8.13
N GLY A 655 3.67 -12.65 7.74
CA GLY A 655 4.34 -11.53 8.41
C GLY A 655 5.82 -11.80 8.73
N PRO A 656 6.52 -10.88 9.42
CA PRO A 656 7.95 -11.00 9.74
C PRO A 656 8.28 -12.15 10.71
N ARG A 657 7.26 -12.84 11.27
CA ARG A 657 7.40 -14.09 12.06
C ARG A 657 6.87 -15.33 11.31
N ALA A 658 6.70 -15.25 9.99
CA ALA A 658 6.30 -16.43 9.21
C ALA A 658 7.37 -17.52 9.31
N CYS A 659 6.96 -18.79 9.33
CA CYS A 659 7.89 -19.92 9.36
C CYS A 659 8.86 -19.82 8.18
N ALA A 660 10.17 -19.66 8.46
CA ALA A 660 11.20 -19.52 7.43
C ALA A 660 11.26 -20.75 6.51
N GLY A 661 10.96 -21.93 7.06
CA GLY A 661 10.87 -23.19 6.32
C GLY A 661 9.57 -23.40 5.54
N LYS A 662 8.60 -22.46 5.54
CA LYS A 662 7.27 -22.69 4.95
C LYS A 662 7.31 -23.05 3.47
N TYR A 663 8.18 -22.41 2.70
CA TYR A 663 8.29 -22.69 1.27
C TYR A 663 8.93 -24.06 1.02
N ILE A 664 9.93 -24.42 1.83
CA ILE A 664 10.59 -25.71 1.78
C ILE A 664 9.61 -26.83 2.16
N ALA A 665 8.89 -26.68 3.28
CA ALA A 665 7.89 -27.64 3.71
C ALA A 665 6.77 -27.80 2.68
N MET A 666 6.29 -26.70 2.07
CA MET A 666 5.28 -26.77 1.01
C MET A 666 5.78 -27.46 -0.26
N VAL A 667 7.05 -27.24 -0.64
CA VAL A 667 7.65 -27.92 -1.79
C VAL A 667 7.86 -29.40 -1.49
N MET A 668 8.38 -29.75 -0.31
CA MET A 668 8.54 -31.16 0.11
C MET A 668 7.19 -31.89 0.15
N MET A 669 6.16 -31.29 0.74
CA MET A 669 4.81 -31.87 0.76
C MET A 669 4.26 -32.07 -0.66
N LYS A 670 4.45 -31.10 -1.56
CA LYS A 670 4.02 -31.24 -2.97
C LYS A 670 4.78 -32.36 -3.68
N VAL A 671 6.10 -32.45 -3.50
CA VAL A 671 6.93 -33.50 -4.12
C VAL A 671 6.53 -34.88 -3.60
N ILE A 672 6.41 -35.05 -2.28
CA ILE A 672 5.97 -36.32 -1.66
C ILE A 672 4.59 -36.71 -2.21
N LEU A 673 3.63 -35.78 -2.21
CA LEU A 673 2.28 -36.06 -2.67
C LEU A 673 2.24 -36.42 -4.17
N VAL A 674 2.96 -35.68 -5.01
CA VAL A 674 3.02 -35.95 -6.46
C VAL A 674 3.70 -37.29 -6.72
N THR A 675 4.80 -37.61 -6.04
CA THR A 675 5.50 -38.88 -6.20
C THR A 675 4.64 -40.06 -5.75
N LEU A 676 3.98 -39.95 -4.58
CA LEU A 676 3.06 -40.98 -4.08
C LEU A 676 1.87 -41.17 -5.03
N LEU A 677 1.22 -40.09 -5.47
CA LEU A 677 0.06 -40.19 -6.35
C LEU A 677 0.43 -40.60 -7.78
N ARG A 678 1.66 -40.37 -8.24
CA ARG A 678 2.11 -40.83 -9.56
C ARG A 678 2.40 -42.33 -9.54
N ARG A 679 2.95 -42.85 -8.44
CA ARG A 679 3.35 -44.26 -8.32
C ARG A 679 2.26 -45.17 -7.74
N PHE A 680 1.36 -44.64 -6.92
CA PHE A 680 0.35 -45.43 -6.21
C PHE A 680 -1.07 -44.85 -6.33
N HIS A 681 -2.07 -45.73 -6.34
CA HIS A 681 -3.44 -45.46 -5.96
C HIS A 681 -3.56 -45.58 -4.45
N VAL A 682 -4.04 -44.53 -3.78
CA VAL A 682 -4.21 -44.52 -2.33
C VAL A 682 -5.68 -44.82 -2.02
N GLN A 683 -5.93 -45.85 -1.22
CA GLN A 683 -7.26 -46.20 -0.74
C GLN A 683 -7.29 -46.15 0.79
N THR A 684 -8.36 -45.62 1.37
CA THR A 684 -8.62 -45.75 2.80
C THR A 684 -9.31 -47.09 3.06
N LEU A 685 -9.12 -47.68 4.24
CA LEU A 685 -9.89 -48.85 4.63
C LEU A 685 -11.39 -48.56 4.59
N GLN A 686 -12.18 -49.51 4.08
CA GLN A 686 -13.62 -49.34 3.86
C GLN A 686 -14.34 -48.81 5.11
N GLY A 687 -15.10 -47.73 4.92
CA GLY A 687 -15.96 -47.15 5.95
C GLY A 687 -15.36 -46.02 6.78
N ARG A 688 -14.04 -45.76 6.73
CA ARG A 688 -13.39 -44.62 7.39
C ARG A 688 -13.27 -43.42 6.43
N CYS A 689 -14.00 -42.34 6.73
CA CYS A 689 -13.97 -41.06 6.00
C CYS A 689 -13.68 -39.92 6.98
N VAL A 690 -13.20 -38.77 6.48
CA VAL A 690 -12.81 -37.60 7.30
C VAL A 690 -13.96 -37.14 8.21
N GLU A 691 -15.20 -37.26 7.75
CA GLU A 691 -16.41 -36.85 8.47
C GLU A 691 -16.73 -37.75 9.68
N LYS A 692 -16.17 -38.97 9.73
CA LYS A 692 -16.40 -39.96 10.80
C LYS A 692 -15.31 -39.96 11.89
N MET A 693 -14.32 -39.07 11.78
CA MET A 693 -13.26 -38.94 12.78
C MET A 693 -13.74 -38.12 13.98
N GLN A 694 -13.62 -38.66 15.20
CA GLN A 694 -13.78 -37.85 16.41
C GLN A 694 -12.64 -36.82 16.48
N LYS A 695 -12.97 -35.52 16.43
CA LYS A 695 -12.00 -34.44 16.68
C LYS A 695 -11.64 -34.40 18.17
N LYS A 696 -10.65 -35.20 18.58
CA LYS A 696 -10.10 -35.18 19.94
C LYS A 696 -8.89 -34.27 20.12
N ASN A 697 -8.38 -33.66 19.05
CA ASN A 697 -7.17 -32.85 19.14
C ASN A 697 -7.49 -31.41 19.57
N ASP A 698 -7.19 -31.14 20.84
CA ASP A 698 -6.97 -29.79 21.36
C ASP A 698 -5.53 -29.35 20.99
N LEU A 699 -5.39 -28.21 20.31
CA LEU A 699 -4.09 -27.68 19.86
C LEU A 699 -3.19 -27.20 21.02
N SER A 700 -3.68 -27.23 22.26
CA SER A 700 -2.92 -26.96 23.48
C SER A 700 -2.29 -28.20 24.12
N LEU A 701 -2.57 -29.41 23.60
CA LEU A 701 -2.03 -30.68 24.08
C LEU A 701 -1.25 -31.40 22.98
N HIS A 702 -0.23 -32.18 23.36
CA HIS A 702 0.49 -33.04 22.42
C HIS A 702 -0.48 -34.11 21.85
N PRO A 703 -0.45 -34.38 20.54
CA PRO A 703 -1.33 -35.37 19.93
C PRO A 703 -1.06 -36.75 20.53
N ASP A 704 -2.13 -37.46 20.92
CA ASP A 704 -2.04 -38.85 21.37
C ASP A 704 -1.87 -39.77 20.15
N GLU A 705 -0.63 -40.19 19.88
CA GLU A 705 -0.26 -41.02 18.74
C GLU A 705 -0.57 -42.52 18.93
N THR A 706 -1.17 -42.89 20.08
CA THR A 706 -1.47 -44.28 20.46
C THR A 706 -2.89 -44.73 20.06
N SER A 707 -3.77 -43.81 19.67
CA SER A 707 -5.13 -44.11 19.23
C SER A 707 -5.21 -44.52 17.75
N ASP A 708 -6.05 -45.53 17.46
CA ASP A 708 -6.39 -46.12 16.15
C ASP A 708 -6.11 -45.21 14.94
N ARG A 709 -4.96 -45.43 14.30
CA ARG A 709 -4.46 -44.63 13.18
C ARG A 709 -5.34 -44.81 11.93
N LEU A 710 -5.39 -43.78 11.08
CA LEU A 710 -5.94 -43.94 9.73
C LEU A 710 -4.95 -44.73 8.89
N GLU A 711 -5.19 -46.02 8.76
CA GLU A 711 -4.45 -46.86 7.84
C GLU A 711 -4.88 -46.57 6.39
N MET A 712 -3.89 -46.42 5.52
CA MET A 712 -4.05 -46.18 4.09
C MET A 712 -3.31 -47.27 3.32
N ILE A 713 -3.96 -47.79 2.29
CA ILE A 713 -3.39 -48.80 1.39
C ILE A 713 -2.87 -48.06 0.14
N PHE A 714 -1.59 -48.28 -0.18
CA PHE A 714 -0.94 -47.73 -1.37
C PHE A 714 -0.77 -48.86 -2.41
N ILE A 715 -1.48 -48.78 -3.53
CA ILE A 715 -1.51 -49.79 -4.59
C ILE A 715 -0.71 -49.27 -5.80
N PRO A 716 0.38 -49.92 -6.27
CA PRO A 716 1.18 -49.42 -7.39
C PRO A 716 0.37 -49.25 -8.69
N ARG A 717 0.55 -48.12 -9.40
CA ARG A 717 -0.19 -47.78 -10.63
C ARG A 717 0.31 -48.50 -11.89
N ASN A 718 1.56 -48.97 -11.91
CA ASN A 718 2.16 -49.69 -13.05
C ASN A 718 2.26 -51.20 -12.79
N SER A 719 1.18 -51.82 -12.34
CA SER A 719 1.09 -53.26 -12.12
C SER A 719 0.24 -53.96 -13.20
N ASP A 720 0.47 -53.65 -14.48
CA ASP A 720 0.03 -54.50 -15.61
C ASP A 720 1.03 -55.64 -15.92
N LYS A 721 1.87 -56.02 -14.95
CA LYS A 721 2.54 -57.32 -14.93
C LYS A 721 2.48 -57.87 -13.50
N CYS A 722 1.78 -58.99 -13.35
CA CYS A 722 1.52 -59.80 -12.15
C CYS A 722 0.19 -59.56 -11.42
N LEU A 723 -0.92 -59.80 -12.13
CA LEU A 723 -2.08 -60.52 -11.59
C LEU A 723 -2.41 -61.68 -12.54
N GLU A 724 -1.49 -62.64 -12.65
CA GLU A 724 -1.81 -64.06 -12.82
C GLU A 724 -1.05 -64.80 -11.72
N CYS A 725 -1.74 -65.01 -10.59
CA CYS A 725 -1.59 -66.04 -9.54
C CYS A 725 -2.34 -65.55 -8.30
#